data_AF-A0A2T6IGA3-F1
#
_entry.id   AF-A0A2T6IGA3-F1
#
_cell.length_a   1.000
_cell.length_b   1.000
_cell.length_c   1.000
_cell.angle_alpha   90.00
_cell.angle_beta   90.00
_cell.angle_gamma   90.00
#
_symmetry.space_group_name_H-M   'P 1'
#
loop_
_entity.id
_entity.type
_entity.pdbx_description
1 polymer ?
#
loop_
_entity_poly.entity_id
_entity_poly.type
_entity_poly.pdbx_seq_one_letter_code
_entity_poly.pdbx_strand_id
1 'polypeptide(L)'
;MASKQDQYQDQLSEGDNDDNPVDTKDPQLRKLQDFMDNRFLLVCTAVFTFFCLFGEDVRICFFGKAADNFFYFLFIICLLYFIFEFVLFSIIQDGYRWGFFFWLDLAATVSLLLDIDWISDALVSWRLDWLDNYENTTSFLDSDTTGVIGMVRLIRLIRLMKLYKMTTARSETDQQDRLREEARTALNAKQAALKRVEASRLGKQLSDMITRIVILGILLVLICLPLIKTSVVVDNSRWLGLRNLYWVGENVCGRGPDGSRSPCLVAENGEIAWKWQILQYAGVTRENSDSKLLWLYVTSYPEKGKLRDIERISLEVNGKILTWKQTIECAGIRNPNCPWRDDEQDLIVYEERGIRTYAKFLKREERQQEAILNMLLTLFVIVVLCVLIFVFARDTQILVVAPIEKMVNIVKQLADDPLRQPTMEPQTEESSEKQKSANQLETSMLETTILKIGGLLQVGFGEAGASIIGRNMRSGDGDLNIMIPGEKVQAIFGFCDIRSFTEITECLQEDVMVFINTVGNIVHNCCHLWNGAANQNVGDAFLFTWKLGHAFEADRIKDNHEAVESGEMANKALVAFVKTIVEIRRNSDLIAFERDPRMTSRFGVGYRLKIGYGLHVGWAIEGAIGSDFKIDASYLSPHVTLTQRIQEATKIYHTPLLLSESVYFMLSVKSKGRIRKVDVVKADENQAQHLGLYCFDINDQIPRGPADPQRVLGDVVKPDDVLEIPTEHLRGPGVEYMFVVDADISTLQEGFSDQLYTEYRAAFCKYIEGEWGEASEGFKRCLEILPGDGPSTALLDFMKRTDFKAPENWRGYRILPILKKY
;
A
#
# COMPACT_ATOMS: atom_id res chain seq x y z
N MET A 1 -16.82 25.24 37.01
CA MET A 1 -16.93 23.85 36.48
C MET A 1 -16.10 23.73 35.21
N ALA A 2 -14.79 24.00 35.31
CA ALA A 2 -13.87 24.08 34.17
C ALA A 2 -12.54 23.38 34.51
N SER A 3 -12.59 22.25 35.23
CA SER A 3 -11.37 21.51 35.60
C SER A 3 -11.46 20.01 35.35
N LYS A 4 -12.54 19.53 34.72
CA LYS A 4 -12.72 18.11 34.36
C LYS A 4 -12.64 17.85 32.86
N GLN A 5 -12.76 18.87 32.01
CA GLN A 5 -12.58 18.75 30.56
C GLN A 5 -11.08 18.77 30.19
N ASP A 6 -10.29 19.62 30.85
CA ASP A 6 -8.83 19.65 30.65
C ASP A 6 -8.15 18.36 31.15
N GLN A 7 -8.64 17.78 32.26
CA GLN A 7 -8.15 16.48 32.75
C GLN A 7 -8.52 15.29 31.87
N TYR A 8 -9.57 15.40 31.05
CA TYR A 8 -9.96 14.35 30.11
C TYR A 8 -9.22 14.48 28.77
N GLN A 9 -8.78 15.68 28.40
CA GLN A 9 -7.90 15.89 27.23
C GLN A 9 -6.45 15.47 27.50
N ASP A 10 -5.94 15.63 28.72
CA ASP A 10 -4.60 15.12 29.06
C ASP A 10 -4.57 13.58 29.13
N GLN A 11 -5.64 12.91 29.60
CA GLN A 11 -5.70 11.44 29.66
C GLN A 11 -5.91 10.75 28.31
N LEU A 12 -6.43 11.44 27.29
CA LEU A 12 -6.52 10.93 25.91
C LEU A 12 -5.25 11.20 25.09
N SER A 13 -4.26 11.92 25.65
CA SER A 13 -2.96 12.17 25.01
C SER A 13 -1.85 11.20 25.45
N GLU A 14 -2.11 10.33 26.44
CA GLU A 14 -1.14 9.35 26.97
C GLU A 14 -1.43 7.90 26.57
N GLY A 15 -2.40 7.64 25.69
CA GLY A 15 -2.89 6.29 25.38
C GLY A 15 -2.39 5.61 24.10
N ASP A 16 -1.63 6.29 23.24
CA ASP A 16 -1.29 5.76 21.90
C ASP A 16 0.17 6.08 21.51
N ASN A 17 1.09 5.69 22.39
CA ASN A 17 2.54 5.79 22.17
C ASN A 17 3.23 4.42 22.17
N ASP A 18 2.54 3.36 21.78
CA ASP A 18 3.19 2.10 21.41
C ASP A 18 3.34 2.04 19.88
N ASP A 19 4.60 1.92 19.43
CA ASP A 19 5.06 1.73 18.06
C ASP A 19 5.23 2.95 17.13
N ASN A 20 5.61 4.11 17.67
CA ASN A 20 6.57 4.96 16.95
C ASN A 20 7.89 4.17 16.79
N PRO A 21 8.62 4.24 15.65
CA PRO A 21 9.95 3.65 15.61
C PRO A 21 10.74 4.36 16.70
N VAL A 22 11.14 3.60 17.71
CA VAL A 22 11.90 4.06 18.87
C VAL A 22 13.09 4.86 18.33
N ASP A 23 12.98 6.19 18.33
CA ASP A 23 14.14 7.07 18.18
C ASP A 23 14.92 6.85 19.47
N THR A 24 15.92 5.98 19.37
CA THR A 24 16.66 5.45 20.51
C THR A 24 17.21 6.62 21.33
N LYS A 25 16.90 6.61 22.62
CA LYS A 25 17.13 7.67 23.61
C LYS A 25 18.61 8.06 23.84
N ASP A 26 19.56 7.53 23.08
CA ASP A 26 20.99 7.76 23.29
C ASP A 26 21.69 8.35 22.05
N PRO A 27 22.23 9.58 22.12
CA PRO A 27 22.98 10.20 21.01
C PRO A 27 24.27 9.44 20.65
N GLN A 28 24.75 8.56 21.53
CA GLN A 28 25.88 7.66 21.26
C GLN A 28 25.49 6.49 20.35
N LEU A 29 24.29 5.92 20.51
CA LEU A 29 23.77 4.85 19.65
C LEU A 29 23.54 5.33 18.22
N ARG A 30 23.03 6.56 18.05
CA ARG A 30 22.83 7.17 16.73
C ARG A 30 24.14 7.40 15.97
N LYS A 31 25.18 7.89 16.64
CA LYS A 31 26.53 8.03 16.05
C LYS A 31 27.13 6.67 15.66
N LEU A 32 26.82 5.63 16.44
CA LEU A 32 27.29 4.27 16.17
C LEU A 32 26.54 3.66 14.98
N GLN A 33 25.25 3.98 14.82
CA GLN A 33 24.44 3.59 13.66
C GLN A 33 24.90 4.31 12.38
N ASP A 34 25.16 5.61 12.43
CA ASP A 34 25.74 6.37 11.31
C ASP A 34 27.13 5.81 10.89
N PHE A 35 27.90 5.29 11.86
CA PHE A 35 29.17 4.62 11.59
C PHE A 35 28.99 3.27 10.88
N MET A 36 27.95 2.50 11.22
CA MET A 36 27.62 1.25 10.54
C MET A 36 27.20 1.45 9.09
N ASP A 37 26.40 2.49 8.84
CA ASP A 37 25.84 2.78 7.52
C ASP A 37 26.87 3.45 6.59
N ASN A 38 28.11 3.59 7.05
CA ASN A 38 29.19 4.13 6.24
C ASN A 38 29.51 3.20 5.05
N ARG A 39 29.57 3.80 3.86
CA ARG A 39 29.92 3.11 2.60
C ARG A 39 31.25 2.37 2.69
N PHE A 40 32.18 2.89 3.49
CA PHE A 40 33.46 2.23 3.74
C PHE A 40 33.28 0.85 4.38
N LEU A 41 32.45 0.74 5.42
CA LEU A 41 32.22 -0.53 6.12
C LEU A 41 31.56 -1.57 5.20
N LEU A 42 30.61 -1.13 4.36
CA LEU A 42 29.98 -1.98 3.35
C LEU A 42 31.01 -2.57 2.36
N VAL A 43 31.92 -1.74 1.86
CA VAL A 43 32.99 -2.18 0.94
C VAL A 43 33.96 -3.13 1.66
N CYS A 44 34.34 -2.83 2.91
CA CYS A 44 35.17 -3.72 3.72
C CYS A 44 34.51 -5.09 3.93
N THR A 45 33.23 -5.13 4.31
CA THR A 45 32.47 -6.38 4.47
C THR A 45 32.39 -7.16 3.15
N ALA A 46 32.20 -6.49 2.01
CA ALA A 46 32.20 -7.14 0.70
C ALA A 46 33.56 -7.75 0.34
N VAL A 47 34.66 -7.01 0.54
CA VAL A 47 36.02 -7.47 0.23
C VAL A 47 36.42 -8.65 1.12
N PHE A 48 36.19 -8.56 2.44
CA PHE A 48 36.52 -9.65 3.34
C PHE A 48 35.63 -10.88 3.12
N THR A 49 34.35 -10.70 2.78
CA THR A 49 33.48 -11.84 2.44
C THR A 49 33.95 -12.54 1.18
N PHE A 50 34.37 -11.79 0.14
CA PHE A 50 34.93 -12.37 -1.08
C PHE A 50 36.24 -13.14 -0.79
N PHE A 51 37.14 -12.56 0.01
CA PHE A 51 38.36 -13.25 0.43
C PHE A 51 38.05 -14.53 1.23
N CYS A 52 37.09 -14.51 2.14
CA CYS A 52 36.71 -15.70 2.91
C CYS A 52 36.02 -16.80 2.08
N LEU A 53 35.51 -16.49 0.89
CA LEU A 53 34.90 -17.47 -0.01
C LEU A 53 35.95 -18.14 -0.91
N PHE A 54 36.89 -17.37 -1.47
CA PHE A 54 37.85 -17.88 -2.46
C PHE A 54 39.28 -18.04 -1.94
N GLY A 55 39.63 -17.44 -0.80
CA GLY A 55 41.02 -17.26 -0.36
C GLY A 55 41.79 -18.56 -0.19
N GLU A 56 41.11 -19.62 0.24
CA GLU A 56 41.73 -20.92 0.48
C GLU A 56 41.98 -21.71 -0.81
N ASP A 57 41.01 -21.70 -1.73
CA ASP A 57 41.19 -22.31 -3.05
C ASP A 57 42.24 -21.55 -3.89
N VAL A 58 42.32 -20.22 -3.73
CA VAL A 58 43.37 -19.38 -4.32
C VAL A 58 44.75 -19.71 -3.74
N ARG A 59 44.86 -19.95 -2.43
CA ARG A 59 46.10 -20.38 -1.75
C ARG A 59 46.63 -21.68 -2.33
N ILE A 60 45.76 -22.66 -2.56
CA ILE A 60 46.11 -23.98 -3.11
C ILE A 60 46.47 -23.90 -4.60
N CYS A 61 45.72 -23.12 -5.39
CA CYS A 61 45.94 -23.01 -6.83
C CYS A 61 47.25 -22.29 -7.19
N PHE A 62 47.49 -21.11 -6.61
CA PHE A 62 48.52 -20.19 -7.11
C PHE A 62 49.78 -20.11 -6.25
N PHE A 63 49.70 -20.45 -4.96
CA PHE A 63 50.79 -20.25 -4.00
C PHE A 63 51.35 -21.58 -3.50
N GLY A 64 52.64 -21.60 -3.15
CA GLY A 64 53.29 -22.73 -2.48
C GLY A 64 53.29 -22.57 -0.96
N LYS A 65 53.79 -23.58 -0.25
CA LYS A 65 53.80 -23.68 1.23
C LYS A 65 54.36 -22.44 1.95
N ALA A 66 55.33 -21.74 1.35
CA ALA A 66 55.93 -20.54 1.95
C ALA A 66 54.94 -19.38 2.18
N ALA A 67 53.84 -19.32 1.42
CA ALA A 67 52.84 -18.27 1.55
C ALA A 67 51.74 -18.58 2.59
N ASP A 68 51.71 -19.80 3.14
CA ASP A 68 50.58 -20.26 3.97
C ASP A 68 50.40 -19.41 5.23
N ASN A 69 51.50 -19.05 5.90
CA ASN A 69 51.48 -18.16 7.07
C ASN A 69 50.84 -16.80 6.78
N PHE A 70 51.02 -16.27 5.56
CA PHE A 70 50.42 -15.01 5.16
C PHE A 70 48.90 -15.14 4.99
N PHE A 71 48.43 -16.22 4.36
CA PHE A 71 46.99 -16.48 4.22
C PHE A 71 46.30 -16.74 5.57
N TYR A 72 46.93 -17.51 6.46
CA TYR A 72 46.38 -17.73 7.81
C TYR A 72 46.29 -16.42 8.61
N PHE A 73 47.28 -15.53 8.49
CA PHE A 73 47.20 -14.20 9.09
C PHE A 73 46.05 -13.35 8.53
N LEU A 74 45.81 -13.40 7.21
CA LEU A 74 44.66 -12.73 6.59
C LEU A 74 43.32 -13.31 7.05
N PHE A 75 43.21 -14.62 7.23
CA PHE A 75 42.00 -15.26 7.78
C PHE A 75 41.72 -14.83 9.21
N ILE A 76 42.77 -14.66 10.04
CA ILE A 76 42.63 -14.11 11.40
C ILE A 76 42.15 -12.66 11.38
N ILE A 77 42.68 -11.82 10.49
CA ILE A 77 42.19 -10.44 10.32
C ILE A 77 40.70 -10.44 9.97
N CYS A 78 40.29 -11.30 9.02
CA CYS A 78 38.89 -11.41 8.63
C CYS A 78 38.02 -11.90 9.80
N LEU A 79 38.49 -12.90 10.57
CA LEU A 79 37.79 -13.42 11.74
C LEU A 79 37.55 -12.32 12.78
N LEU A 80 38.59 -11.54 13.11
CA LEU A 80 38.49 -10.42 14.05
C LEU A 80 37.51 -9.35 13.55
N TYR A 81 37.54 -9.04 12.25
CA TYR A 81 36.59 -8.12 11.63
C TYR A 81 35.15 -8.61 11.76
N PHE A 82 34.87 -9.88 11.47
CA PHE A 82 33.51 -10.42 11.56
C PHE A 82 33.01 -10.57 13.00
N ILE A 83 33.90 -10.85 13.95
CA ILE A 83 33.55 -10.83 15.38
C ILE A 83 33.21 -9.40 15.82
N PHE A 84 34.00 -8.41 15.40
CA PHE A 84 33.71 -7.00 15.65
C PHE A 84 32.36 -6.60 15.06
N GLU A 85 32.12 -6.92 13.78
CA GLU A 85 30.86 -6.68 13.09
C GLU A 85 29.68 -7.33 13.84
N PHE A 86 29.81 -8.60 14.21
CA PHE A 86 28.78 -9.36 14.93
C PHE A 86 28.42 -8.75 16.30
N VAL A 87 29.44 -8.34 17.08
CA VAL A 87 29.22 -7.69 18.39
C VAL A 87 28.50 -6.36 18.21
N LEU A 88 28.90 -5.59 17.18
CA LEU A 88 28.34 -4.29 16.92
C LEU A 88 26.85 -4.37 16.51
N PHE A 89 26.48 -5.32 15.64
CA PHE A 89 25.07 -5.60 15.30
C PHE A 89 24.26 -6.09 16.52
N SER A 90 24.85 -6.88 17.40
CA SER A 90 24.20 -7.40 18.61
C SER A 90 23.86 -6.31 19.64
N ILE A 91 24.58 -5.17 19.60
CA ILE A 91 24.36 -4.04 20.50
C ILE A 91 23.39 -3.01 19.92
N ILE A 92 23.44 -2.76 18.61
CA ILE A 92 22.77 -1.61 17.99
C ILE A 92 21.40 -1.96 17.39
N GLN A 93 21.24 -3.17 16.84
CA GLN A 93 20.03 -3.51 16.11
C GLN A 93 19.01 -4.18 17.03
N ASP A 94 17.94 -3.45 17.34
CA ASP A 94 16.81 -3.96 18.11
C ASP A 94 16.16 -5.17 17.39
N GLY A 95 16.04 -6.29 18.10
CA GLY A 95 15.52 -7.55 17.55
C GLY A 95 16.54 -8.42 16.79
N TYR A 96 17.80 -8.00 16.67
CA TYR A 96 18.86 -8.87 16.11
C TYR A 96 19.28 -9.95 17.12
N ARG A 97 19.44 -9.59 18.39
CA ARG A 97 19.86 -10.52 19.46
C ARG A 97 18.89 -11.69 19.58
N TRP A 98 19.39 -12.92 19.47
CA TRP A 98 18.61 -14.17 19.40
C TRP A 98 17.66 -14.31 18.20
N GLY A 99 17.70 -13.36 17.26
CA GLY A 99 16.94 -13.41 16.02
C GLY A 99 17.51 -14.40 15.00
N PHE A 100 16.79 -14.56 13.90
CA PHE A 100 17.18 -15.45 12.81
C PHE A 100 18.57 -15.13 12.23
N PHE A 101 18.87 -13.86 11.97
CA PHE A 101 20.14 -13.43 11.39
C PHE A 101 21.33 -13.57 12.33
N PHE A 102 21.10 -13.51 13.65
CA PHE A 102 22.15 -13.71 14.66
C PHE A 102 22.76 -15.12 14.58
N TRP A 103 21.91 -16.14 14.48
CA TRP A 103 22.39 -17.53 14.39
C TRP A 103 23.15 -17.81 13.10
N LEU A 104 22.78 -17.15 12.00
CA LEU A 104 23.45 -17.32 10.71
C LEU A 104 24.82 -16.63 10.68
N ASP A 105 24.91 -15.40 11.18
CA ASP A 105 26.19 -14.70 11.26
C ASP A 105 27.14 -15.39 12.25
N LEU A 106 26.60 -15.97 13.33
CA LEU A 106 27.37 -16.82 14.23
C LEU A 106 27.89 -18.07 13.52
N ALA A 107 27.04 -18.81 12.81
CA ALA A 107 27.44 -20.01 12.08
C ALA A 107 28.49 -19.70 10.99
N ALA A 108 28.30 -18.61 10.23
CA ALA A 108 29.26 -18.17 9.22
C ALA A 108 30.60 -17.73 9.84
N THR A 109 30.59 -17.10 11.02
CA THR A 109 31.82 -16.68 11.72
C THR A 109 32.56 -17.86 12.34
N VAL A 110 31.84 -18.79 12.96
CA VAL A 110 32.41 -20.05 13.47
C VAL A 110 33.01 -20.88 12.34
N SER A 111 32.39 -20.87 11.15
CA SER A 111 32.93 -21.61 10.00
C SER A 111 34.35 -21.17 9.59
N LEU A 112 34.75 -19.91 9.87
CA LEU A 112 36.09 -19.41 9.54
C LEU A 112 37.20 -20.02 10.40
N LEU A 113 36.86 -20.54 11.58
CA LEU A 113 37.83 -21.20 12.46
C LEU A 113 38.39 -22.48 11.83
N LEU A 114 37.65 -23.11 10.91
CA LEU A 114 38.04 -24.36 10.25
C LEU A 114 39.07 -24.18 9.12
N ASP A 115 39.35 -22.95 8.68
CA ASP A 115 40.36 -22.67 7.65
C ASP A 115 41.73 -22.28 8.24
N ILE A 116 41.84 -22.23 9.57
CA ILE A 116 43.10 -21.95 10.26
C ILE A 116 43.70 -23.28 10.71
N ASP A 117 44.83 -23.65 10.12
CA ASP A 117 45.47 -24.96 10.22
C ASP A 117 45.67 -25.46 11.67
N TRP A 118 46.24 -24.63 12.55
CA TRP A 118 46.43 -25.00 13.95
C TRP A 118 45.11 -25.14 14.74
N ILE A 119 44.02 -24.49 14.29
CA ILE A 119 42.72 -24.52 14.98
C ILE A 119 41.97 -25.75 14.50
N SER A 120 42.00 -26.02 13.18
CA SER A 120 41.44 -27.25 12.62
C SER A 120 42.12 -28.47 13.20
N ASP A 121 43.46 -28.49 13.30
CA ASP A 121 44.20 -29.60 13.90
C ASP A 121 43.83 -29.81 15.37
N ALA A 122 43.73 -28.72 16.14
CA ALA A 122 43.32 -28.78 17.55
C ALA A 122 41.86 -29.24 17.73
N LEU A 123 40.97 -28.80 16.85
CA LEU A 123 39.54 -29.17 16.89
C LEU A 123 39.33 -30.63 16.45
N VAL A 124 40.09 -31.09 15.46
CA VAL A 124 40.09 -32.49 14.99
C VAL A 124 40.72 -33.40 16.05
N SER A 125 41.82 -32.99 16.70
CA SER A 125 42.40 -33.75 17.82
C SER A 125 41.45 -33.81 19.01
N TRP A 126 40.71 -32.73 19.29
CA TRP A 126 39.70 -32.71 20.35
C TRP A 126 38.48 -33.58 20.02
N ARG A 127 38.08 -33.65 18.74
CA ARG A 127 37.06 -34.58 18.24
C ARG A 127 37.53 -36.04 18.33
N LEU A 128 38.81 -36.30 18.08
CA LEU A 128 39.43 -37.63 18.23
C LEU A 128 39.47 -38.05 19.70
N ASP A 129 39.82 -37.15 20.64
CA ASP A 129 39.81 -37.41 22.09
C ASP A 129 38.41 -37.79 22.63
N TRP A 130 37.33 -37.25 22.03
CA TRP A 130 35.95 -37.61 22.39
C TRP A 130 35.49 -38.96 21.79
N LEU A 131 36.10 -39.40 20.69
CA LEU A 131 35.81 -40.67 20.00
C LEU A 131 36.76 -41.81 20.39
N ASP A 132 37.91 -41.53 21.01
CA ASP A 132 38.93 -42.50 21.43
C ASP A 132 38.51 -43.45 22.58
N ASN A 133 37.26 -43.39 23.02
CA ASN A 133 36.67 -44.43 23.87
C ASN A 133 36.23 -45.70 23.08
N TYR A 134 36.52 -45.79 21.78
CA TYR A 134 36.21 -46.97 20.96
C TYR A 134 37.45 -47.38 20.13
N GLU A 135 38.19 -48.37 20.63
CA GLU A 135 39.31 -48.99 19.90
C GLU A 135 38.85 -49.58 18.56
N ASN A 136 39.72 -49.43 17.54
CA ASN A 136 39.66 -49.95 16.17
C ASN A 136 39.12 -49.01 15.07
N THR A 137 39.75 -47.85 14.86
CA THR A 137 39.66 -47.17 13.55
C THR A 137 40.86 -46.25 13.29
N THR A 138 42.07 -46.81 13.11
CA THR A 138 43.23 -46.05 12.60
C THR A 138 43.31 -46.03 11.06
N SER A 139 42.22 -46.34 10.36
CA SER A 139 42.13 -46.31 8.89
C SER A 139 41.20 -45.22 8.33
N PHE A 140 40.81 -44.22 9.12
CA PHE A 140 39.96 -43.08 8.68
C PHE A 140 40.73 -41.76 8.49
N LEU A 141 42.07 -41.79 8.45
CA LEU A 141 42.88 -40.66 7.99
C LEU A 141 43.07 -40.71 6.45
N ASP A 142 41.98 -40.98 5.74
CA ASP A 142 41.95 -41.04 4.28
C ASP A 142 41.03 -39.92 3.78
N SER A 143 41.60 -39.02 2.96
CA SER A 143 41.07 -38.06 1.97
C SER A 143 39.69 -37.35 2.12
N ASP A 144 38.71 -37.85 2.88
CA ASP A 144 37.32 -37.38 2.92
C ASP A 144 37.05 -36.18 3.84
N THR A 145 37.96 -35.87 4.78
CA THR A 145 37.80 -34.71 5.69
C THR A 145 37.87 -33.37 4.95
N THR A 146 38.67 -33.29 3.89
CA THR A 146 38.85 -32.06 3.10
C THR A 146 37.60 -31.68 2.28
N GLY A 147 36.81 -32.66 1.85
CA GLY A 147 35.54 -32.42 1.14
C GLY A 147 34.44 -31.84 2.03
N VAL A 148 34.38 -32.28 3.29
CA VAL A 148 33.41 -31.76 4.28
C VAL A 148 33.75 -30.33 4.70
N ILE A 149 35.04 -30.03 4.91
CA ILE A 149 35.51 -28.68 5.26
C ILE A 149 35.19 -27.69 4.12
N GLY A 150 35.39 -28.08 2.86
CA GLY A 150 35.04 -27.26 1.69
C GLY A 150 33.53 -26.95 1.59
N MET A 151 32.65 -27.86 2.02
CA MET A 151 31.20 -27.64 1.99
C MET A 151 30.72 -26.67 3.09
N VAL A 152 31.35 -26.69 4.25
CA VAL A 152 31.04 -25.76 5.35
C VAL A 152 31.34 -24.30 4.96
N ARG A 153 32.24 -24.06 3.99
CA ARG A 153 32.52 -22.72 3.43
C ARG A 153 31.32 -22.10 2.74
N LEU A 154 30.41 -22.90 2.16
CA LEU A 154 29.21 -22.40 1.47
C LEU A 154 28.22 -21.72 2.42
N ILE A 155 28.25 -22.01 3.73
CA ILE A 155 27.44 -21.32 4.75
C ILE A 155 27.77 -19.81 4.76
N ARG A 156 28.97 -19.41 4.36
CA ARG A 156 29.40 -18.01 4.28
C ARG A 156 28.72 -17.23 3.16
N LEU A 157 28.08 -17.90 2.19
CA LEU A 157 27.29 -17.25 1.13
C LEU A 157 26.12 -16.44 1.70
N ILE A 158 25.65 -16.77 2.90
CA ILE A 158 24.60 -16.03 3.60
C ILE A 158 25.02 -14.56 3.85
N ARG A 159 26.31 -14.29 4.00
CA ARG A 159 26.84 -12.92 4.17
C ARG A 159 26.70 -12.07 2.92
N LEU A 160 26.73 -12.66 1.72
CA LEU A 160 26.47 -11.94 0.46
C LEU A 160 25.02 -11.45 0.37
N MET A 161 24.09 -12.19 0.98
CA MET A 161 22.70 -11.78 1.02
C MET A 161 22.41 -10.77 2.14
N LYS A 162 23.18 -10.78 3.24
CA LYS A 162 23.20 -9.65 4.18
C LYS A 162 23.64 -8.36 3.48
N LEU A 163 24.67 -8.42 2.64
CA LEU A 163 25.11 -7.33 1.75
C LEU A 163 24.00 -6.88 0.78
N TYR A 164 23.27 -7.82 0.17
CA TYR A 164 22.09 -7.50 -0.64
C TYR A 164 21.03 -6.75 0.18
N LYS A 165 20.65 -7.25 1.36
CA LYS A 165 19.65 -6.58 2.21
C LYS A 165 20.10 -5.18 2.64
N MET A 166 21.37 -4.99 2.99
CA MET A 166 21.93 -3.68 3.35
C MET A 166 21.92 -2.68 2.18
N THR A 167 22.22 -3.15 0.97
CA THR A 167 22.21 -2.30 -0.23
C THR A 167 20.79 -1.94 -0.66
N THR A 168 19.85 -2.89 -0.60
CA THR A 168 18.43 -2.64 -0.92
C THR A 168 17.76 -1.74 0.12
N ALA A 169 17.97 -2.00 1.42
CA ALA A 169 17.41 -1.17 2.50
C ALA A 169 17.90 0.30 2.42
N ARG A 170 19.13 0.52 1.94
CA ARG A 170 19.68 1.85 1.69
C ARG A 170 19.05 2.53 0.48
N SER A 171 18.85 1.80 -0.62
CA SER A 171 18.15 2.33 -1.80
C SER A 171 16.72 2.78 -1.46
N GLU A 172 16.04 2.02 -0.58
CA GLU A 172 14.70 2.37 -0.10
C GLU A 172 14.72 3.61 0.81
N THR A 173 15.69 3.75 1.71
CA THR A 173 15.83 4.92 2.59
C THR A 173 16.23 6.19 1.83
N ASP A 174 17.14 6.10 0.85
CA ASP A 174 17.50 7.23 -0.02
C ASP A 174 16.30 7.71 -0.85
N GLN A 175 15.47 6.78 -1.34
CA GLN A 175 14.23 7.10 -2.04
C GLN A 175 13.20 7.74 -1.10
N GLN A 176 13.11 7.25 0.14
CA GLN A 176 12.24 7.78 1.17
C GLN A 176 12.66 9.20 1.62
N ASP A 177 13.95 9.49 1.66
CA ASP A 177 14.47 10.81 2.00
C ASP A 177 14.32 11.82 0.86
N ARG A 178 14.47 11.40 -0.41
CA ARG A 178 14.13 12.25 -1.57
C ARG A 178 12.65 12.64 -1.58
N LEU A 179 11.76 11.67 -1.34
CA LEU A 179 10.32 11.94 -1.22
C LEU A 179 10.01 12.87 -0.02
N ARG A 180 10.76 12.77 1.08
CA ARG A 180 10.66 13.68 2.23
C ARG A 180 11.18 15.09 1.93
N GLU A 181 12.24 15.22 1.12
CA GLU A 181 12.78 16.50 0.69
C GLU A 181 11.83 17.23 -0.28
N GLU A 182 11.25 16.51 -1.24
CA GLU A 182 10.18 17.03 -2.10
C GLU A 182 8.96 17.45 -1.26
N ALA A 183 8.60 16.67 -0.23
CA ALA A 183 7.49 16.99 0.67
C ALA A 183 7.74 18.20 1.60
N ARG A 184 8.99 18.51 1.96
CA ARG A 184 9.33 19.71 2.77
C ARG A 184 9.03 21.02 2.04
N THR A 185 8.89 20.98 0.70
CA THR A 185 8.58 22.16 -0.11
C THR A 185 7.08 22.45 -0.30
N ALA A 186 6.17 21.57 0.16
CA ALA A 186 4.72 21.75 0.06
C ALA A 186 4.04 21.78 1.44
N LEU A 187 3.58 22.96 1.89
CA LEU A 187 3.18 23.22 3.28
C LEU A 187 1.90 22.51 3.79
N ASN A 188 1.20 21.67 3.01
CA ASN A 188 -0.06 21.02 3.46
C ASN A 188 -0.03 19.48 3.47
N ALA A 189 1.15 18.84 3.47
CA ALA A 189 1.26 17.38 3.31
C ALA A 189 1.67 16.60 4.59
N LYS A 190 1.58 17.20 5.79
CA LYS A 190 2.05 16.56 7.03
C LYS A 190 1.23 15.33 7.44
N GLN A 191 -0.05 15.25 7.05
CA GLN A 191 -0.92 14.09 7.30
C GLN A 191 -0.76 12.96 6.27
N ALA A 192 -0.43 13.26 5.01
CA ALA A 192 -0.19 12.26 3.98
C ALA A 192 1.12 11.47 4.23
N ALA A 193 2.11 12.12 4.85
CA ALA A 193 3.41 11.53 5.15
C ALA A 193 3.37 10.45 6.24
N LEU A 194 2.63 10.66 7.34
CA LEU A 194 2.44 9.65 8.39
C LEU A 194 1.68 8.43 7.85
N LYS A 195 0.68 8.65 7.00
CA LYS A 195 -0.14 7.58 6.42
C LYS A 195 0.60 6.73 5.38
N ARG A 196 1.49 7.27 4.53
CA ARG A 196 2.27 6.43 3.58
C ARG A 196 3.25 5.48 4.27
N VAL A 197 3.68 5.79 5.50
CA VAL A 197 4.64 4.98 6.27
C VAL A 197 4.05 3.64 6.73
N GLU A 198 2.75 3.55 7.01
CA GLU A 198 2.11 2.31 7.47
C GLU A 198 1.93 1.26 6.36
N ALA A 199 1.55 1.69 5.15
CA ALA A 199 1.43 0.78 4.00
C ALA A 199 2.80 0.14 3.65
N SER A 200 3.87 0.93 3.80
CA SER A 200 5.25 0.48 3.64
C SER A 200 5.69 -0.52 4.74
N ARG A 201 5.17 -0.41 5.97
CA ARG A 201 5.51 -1.30 7.09
C ARG A 201 5.08 -2.75 6.81
N LEU A 202 3.88 -2.95 6.25
CA LEU A 202 3.38 -4.26 5.83
C LEU A 202 4.23 -4.86 4.69
N GLY A 203 4.53 -4.06 3.65
CA GLY A 203 5.41 -4.47 2.55
C GLY A 203 6.81 -4.88 3.03
N LYS A 204 7.37 -4.15 4.00
CA LYS A 204 8.66 -4.45 4.63
C LYS A 204 8.63 -5.76 5.42
N GLN A 205 7.59 -5.99 6.22
CA GLN A 205 7.44 -7.24 6.97
C GLN A 205 7.29 -8.45 6.05
N LEU A 206 6.55 -8.30 4.95
CA LEU A 206 6.35 -9.38 3.98
C LEU A 206 7.65 -9.71 3.23
N SER A 207 8.39 -8.68 2.80
CA SER A 207 9.74 -8.82 2.23
C SER A 207 10.70 -9.54 3.21
N ASP A 208 10.67 -9.16 4.48
CA ASP A 208 11.48 -9.80 5.52
C ASP A 208 11.10 -11.26 5.79
N MET A 209 9.82 -11.63 5.73
CA MET A 209 9.39 -13.02 5.86
C MET A 209 9.86 -13.86 4.66
N ILE A 210 9.73 -13.34 3.45
CA ILE A 210 10.09 -14.04 2.23
C ILE A 210 11.61 -14.26 2.15
N THR A 211 12.41 -13.25 2.53
CA THR A 211 13.87 -13.40 2.59
C THR A 211 14.28 -14.56 3.52
N ARG A 212 13.63 -14.73 4.68
CA ARG A 212 13.87 -15.88 5.59
C ARG A 212 13.58 -17.23 4.95
N ILE A 213 12.47 -17.35 4.20
CA ILE A 213 12.11 -18.61 3.53
C ILE A 213 13.13 -18.98 2.46
N VAL A 214 13.57 -18.00 1.66
CA VAL A 214 14.61 -18.21 0.64
C VAL A 214 15.91 -18.70 1.29
N ILE A 215 16.31 -18.11 2.41
CA ILE A 215 17.51 -18.52 3.16
C ILE A 215 17.42 -19.94 3.68
N LEU A 216 16.28 -20.30 4.25
CA LEU A 216 16.04 -21.66 4.73
C LEU A 216 16.08 -22.68 3.59
N GLY A 217 15.52 -22.33 2.43
CA GLY A 217 15.61 -23.16 1.21
C GLY A 217 17.05 -23.35 0.76
N ILE A 218 17.86 -22.30 0.77
CA ILE A 218 19.29 -22.37 0.41
C ILE A 218 20.07 -23.22 1.41
N LEU A 219 19.89 -22.99 2.71
CA LEU A 219 20.52 -23.78 3.77
C LEU A 219 20.17 -25.26 3.64
N LEU A 220 18.91 -25.57 3.36
CA LEU A 220 18.45 -26.93 3.14
C LEU A 220 19.15 -27.57 1.93
N VAL A 221 19.23 -26.86 0.80
CA VAL A 221 19.96 -27.34 -0.38
C VAL A 221 21.45 -27.54 -0.08
N LEU A 222 22.09 -26.60 0.62
CA LEU A 222 23.50 -26.67 0.99
C LEU A 222 23.81 -27.81 1.98
N ILE A 223 22.87 -28.15 2.88
CA ILE A 223 22.98 -29.28 3.81
C ILE A 223 22.73 -30.61 3.07
N CYS A 224 21.82 -30.64 2.09
CA CYS A 224 21.51 -31.83 1.31
C CYS A 224 22.59 -32.17 0.27
N LEU A 225 23.27 -31.18 -0.33
CA LEU A 225 24.27 -31.39 -1.38
C LEU A 225 25.44 -32.33 -0.96
N PRO A 226 26.05 -32.22 0.23
CA PRO A 226 27.08 -33.15 0.71
C PRO A 226 26.55 -34.56 0.89
N LEU A 227 25.30 -34.73 1.32
CA LEU A 227 24.67 -36.04 1.52
C LEU A 227 24.42 -36.77 0.20
N ILE A 228 24.35 -36.02 -0.91
CA ILE A 228 24.14 -36.55 -2.26
C ILE A 228 25.48 -36.87 -2.97
N LYS A 229 26.61 -36.29 -2.53
CA LYS A 229 27.93 -36.67 -3.04
C LYS A 229 28.25 -38.09 -2.59
N THR A 230 28.07 -39.06 -3.48
CA THR A 230 28.58 -40.42 -3.30
C THR A 230 30.10 -40.39 -3.28
N SER A 231 30.69 -41.15 -2.35
CA SER A 231 32.13 -41.23 -2.14
C SER A 231 32.87 -41.54 -3.46
N VAL A 232 34.00 -40.87 -3.63
CA VAL A 232 34.91 -41.01 -4.76
C VAL A 232 35.24 -42.49 -4.98
N VAL A 233 35.30 -42.93 -6.24
CA VAL A 233 35.83 -44.24 -6.61
C VAL A 233 37.27 -44.32 -6.06
N VAL A 234 37.48 -45.08 -4.98
CA VAL A 234 38.78 -45.21 -4.34
C VAL A 234 39.72 -45.93 -5.31
N ASP A 235 40.69 -45.20 -5.87
CA ASP A 235 41.71 -45.76 -6.75
C ASP A 235 42.75 -46.53 -5.91
N ASN A 236 42.50 -47.83 -5.74
CA ASN A 236 43.38 -48.74 -5.01
C ASN A 236 44.66 -49.12 -5.79
N SER A 237 44.92 -48.56 -6.98
CA SER A 237 46.07 -48.94 -7.80
C SER A 237 47.41 -48.66 -7.11
N ARG A 238 47.55 -47.50 -6.44
CA ARG A 238 48.77 -47.11 -5.74
C ARG A 238 49.02 -47.98 -4.50
N TRP A 239 47.95 -48.35 -3.78
CA TRP A 239 48.01 -49.30 -2.66
C TRP A 239 48.41 -50.71 -3.13
N LEU A 240 47.80 -51.18 -4.22
CA LEU A 240 48.12 -52.48 -4.83
C LEU A 240 49.58 -52.57 -5.28
N GLY A 241 50.11 -51.46 -5.82
CA GLY A 241 51.52 -51.35 -6.19
C GLY A 241 52.46 -51.44 -4.99
N LEU A 242 52.14 -50.76 -3.87
CA LEU A 242 52.92 -50.84 -2.62
C LEU A 242 52.92 -52.25 -2.04
N ARG A 243 51.75 -52.90 -2.03
CA ARG A 243 51.60 -54.31 -1.64
C ARG A 243 52.52 -55.20 -2.47
N ASN A 244 52.51 -55.06 -3.79
CA ASN A 244 53.35 -55.88 -4.67
C ASN A 244 54.85 -55.66 -4.40
N LEU A 245 55.28 -54.42 -4.16
CA LEU A 245 56.67 -54.10 -3.80
C LEU A 245 57.08 -54.73 -2.47
N TYR A 246 56.19 -54.75 -1.47
CA TYR A 246 56.42 -55.42 -0.18
C TYR A 246 56.71 -56.91 -0.36
N TRP A 247 55.83 -57.63 -1.07
CA TRP A 247 55.97 -59.08 -1.28
C TRP A 247 57.21 -59.46 -2.10
N VAL A 248 57.55 -58.64 -3.12
CA VAL A 248 58.76 -58.87 -3.92
C VAL A 248 60.02 -58.56 -3.12
N GLY A 249 60.01 -57.51 -2.30
CA GLY A 249 61.15 -57.11 -1.46
C GLY A 249 61.46 -58.06 -0.29
N GLU A 250 60.46 -58.74 0.28
CA GLU A 250 60.64 -59.72 1.37
C GLU A 250 61.34 -61.01 0.87
N ASN A 251 61.47 -61.20 -0.46
CA ASN A 251 61.95 -62.42 -1.09
C ASN A 251 61.13 -63.67 -0.68
N VAL A 252 59.88 -63.45 -0.23
CA VAL A 252 58.94 -64.49 0.18
C VAL A 252 58.00 -64.77 -0.99
N CYS A 253 58.32 -65.81 -1.77
CA CYS A 253 57.35 -66.45 -2.66
C CYS A 253 56.18 -66.98 -1.82
N GLY A 254 55.05 -66.27 -1.83
CA GLY A 254 53.86 -66.65 -1.05
C GLY A 254 53.34 -68.05 -1.44
N ARG A 255 53.12 -68.92 -0.45
CA ARG A 255 52.27 -70.11 -0.63
C ARG A 255 50.82 -69.64 -0.75
N GLY A 256 50.09 -70.10 -1.76
CA GLY A 256 48.63 -69.96 -1.77
C GLY A 256 48.00 -70.69 -0.58
N PRO A 257 46.72 -70.42 -0.25
CA PRO A 257 45.98 -71.13 0.81
C PRO A 257 45.99 -72.66 0.62
N ASP A 258 46.18 -73.11 -0.62
CA ASP A 258 46.13 -74.52 -1.02
C ASP A 258 47.54 -75.16 -1.13
N GLY A 259 48.60 -74.45 -0.71
CA GLY A 259 49.98 -74.93 -0.77
C GLY A 259 50.58 -75.01 -2.18
N SER A 260 49.89 -74.53 -3.22
CA SER A 260 50.42 -74.45 -4.58
C SER A 260 51.39 -73.26 -4.74
N ARG A 261 52.48 -73.48 -5.49
CA ARG A 261 53.43 -72.43 -5.90
C ARG A 261 52.77 -71.57 -6.98
N SER A 262 52.41 -70.33 -6.67
CA SER A 262 52.19 -69.32 -7.70
C SER A 262 53.52 -68.96 -8.36
N PRO A 263 53.56 -68.71 -9.69
CA PRO A 263 54.81 -68.47 -10.38
C PRO A 263 55.39 -67.11 -9.98
N CYS A 264 56.42 -67.12 -9.14
CA CYS A 264 57.35 -66.01 -9.01
C CYS A 264 58.05 -65.87 -10.37
N LEU A 265 57.74 -64.83 -11.14
CA LEU A 265 58.36 -64.56 -12.46
C LEU A 265 59.87 -64.26 -12.40
N VAL A 266 60.51 -64.36 -11.22
CA VAL A 266 61.88 -63.88 -11.03
C VAL A 266 62.71 -64.84 -10.17
N ALA A 267 63.03 -66.00 -10.71
CA ALA A 267 64.02 -66.90 -10.13
C ALA A 267 65.46 -66.62 -10.61
N GLU A 268 65.65 -65.96 -11.76
CA GLU A 268 66.98 -65.75 -12.34
C GLU A 268 67.50 -64.29 -12.34
N ASN A 269 66.68 -63.28 -11.99
CA ASN A 269 67.11 -61.86 -11.97
C ASN A 269 66.34 -60.99 -10.95
N GLY A 270 66.21 -61.48 -9.71
CA GLY A 270 65.37 -60.90 -8.64
C GLY A 270 65.61 -59.42 -8.36
N GLU A 271 66.88 -59.01 -8.32
CA GLU A 271 67.28 -57.63 -8.05
C GLU A 271 66.89 -56.67 -9.19
N ILE A 272 67.04 -57.11 -10.44
CA ILE A 272 66.69 -56.31 -11.63
C ILE A 272 65.17 -56.11 -11.69
N ALA A 273 64.39 -57.15 -11.39
CA ALA A 273 62.93 -57.05 -11.39
C ALA A 273 62.41 -56.18 -10.24
N TRP A 274 62.99 -56.24 -9.05
CA TRP A 274 62.64 -55.35 -7.94
C TRP A 274 62.96 -53.89 -8.26
N LYS A 275 64.16 -53.61 -8.79
CA LYS A 275 64.54 -52.26 -9.28
C LYS A 275 63.59 -51.77 -10.38
N TRP A 276 63.20 -52.65 -11.30
CA TRP A 276 62.27 -52.34 -12.38
C TRP A 276 60.86 -52.03 -11.87
N GLN A 277 60.34 -52.80 -10.90
CA GLN A 277 59.03 -52.54 -10.29
C GLN A 277 59.00 -51.19 -9.56
N ILE A 278 60.07 -50.80 -8.88
CA ILE A 278 60.14 -49.48 -8.24
C ILE A 278 60.16 -48.37 -9.29
N LEU A 279 60.91 -48.54 -10.39
CA LEU A 279 60.91 -47.58 -11.49
C LEU A 279 59.53 -47.46 -12.19
N GLN A 280 58.80 -48.58 -12.31
CA GLN A 280 57.41 -48.58 -12.79
C GLN A 280 56.46 -47.89 -11.81
N TYR A 281 56.62 -48.16 -10.51
CA TYR A 281 55.83 -47.55 -9.44
C TYR A 281 56.09 -46.04 -9.31
N ALA A 282 57.32 -45.61 -9.55
CA ALA A 282 57.72 -44.20 -9.62
C ALA A 282 57.29 -43.51 -10.93
N GLY A 283 56.79 -44.26 -11.92
CA GLY A 283 56.34 -43.74 -13.22
C GLY A 283 57.45 -43.33 -14.19
N VAL A 284 58.70 -43.75 -13.93
CA VAL A 284 59.91 -43.30 -14.67
C VAL A 284 60.07 -43.99 -16.04
N THR A 285 59.19 -44.91 -16.38
CA THR A 285 59.23 -45.71 -17.62
C THR A 285 58.48 -45.08 -18.81
N ARG A 286 57.78 -43.95 -18.62
CA ARG A 286 57.10 -43.20 -19.70
C ARG A 286 58.01 -42.08 -20.22
N GLU A 287 57.96 -41.80 -21.54
CA GLU A 287 58.85 -40.88 -22.28
C GLU A 287 58.91 -39.40 -21.80
N ASN A 288 58.21 -39.05 -20.72
CA ASN A 288 58.37 -37.80 -19.96
C ASN A 288 58.01 -38.12 -18.50
N SER A 289 58.94 -38.06 -17.55
CA SER A 289 58.63 -38.41 -16.17
C SER A 289 59.49 -37.67 -15.15
N ASP A 290 59.03 -36.50 -14.72
CA ASP A 290 59.23 -36.12 -13.32
C ASP A 290 58.45 -37.15 -12.49
N SER A 291 59.16 -37.93 -11.67
CA SER A 291 58.54 -39.00 -10.88
C SER A 291 57.61 -38.41 -9.82
N LYS A 292 56.35 -38.85 -9.78
CA LYS A 292 55.39 -38.44 -8.75
C LYS A 292 55.67 -39.07 -7.38
N LEU A 293 56.58 -40.04 -7.29
CA LEU A 293 56.98 -40.71 -6.03
C LEU A 293 58.06 -39.89 -5.30
N LEU A 294 57.74 -39.41 -4.10
CA LEU A 294 58.60 -38.55 -3.27
C LEU A 294 59.45 -39.33 -2.27
N TRP A 295 58.84 -40.31 -1.60
CA TRP A 295 59.45 -41.14 -0.56
C TRP A 295 58.92 -42.57 -0.63
N LEU A 296 59.80 -43.54 -0.42
CA LEU A 296 59.47 -44.96 -0.41
C LEU A 296 60.24 -45.65 0.72
N TYR A 297 59.49 -46.29 1.62
CA TYR A 297 59.98 -47.12 2.72
C TYR A 297 59.41 -48.52 2.55
N VAL A 298 60.24 -49.43 2.04
CA VAL A 298 59.82 -50.80 1.66
C VAL A 298 60.93 -51.81 1.92
N THR A 299 60.59 -53.10 1.88
CA THR A 299 61.53 -54.21 2.03
C THR A 299 62.52 -54.27 0.86
N SER A 300 63.79 -54.46 1.18
CA SER A 300 64.90 -54.46 0.22
C SER A 300 65.27 -55.87 -0.24
N TYR A 301 65.18 -56.14 -1.54
CA TYR A 301 65.54 -57.43 -2.12
C TYR A 301 67.05 -57.80 -1.94
N PRO A 302 68.02 -56.91 -2.23
CA PRO A 302 69.45 -57.20 -2.05
C PRO A 302 69.85 -57.55 -0.60
N GLU A 303 69.07 -57.08 0.38
CA GLU A 303 69.38 -57.20 1.80
C GLU A 303 68.48 -58.21 2.52
N LYS A 304 67.88 -59.14 1.78
CA LYS A 304 67.03 -60.23 2.30
C LYS A 304 65.83 -59.71 3.11
N GLY A 305 65.12 -58.72 2.59
CA GLY A 305 63.84 -58.28 3.15
C GLY A 305 63.90 -57.28 4.30
N LYS A 306 65.07 -56.68 4.58
CA LYS A 306 65.16 -55.57 5.55
C LYS A 306 64.42 -54.34 5.05
N LEU A 307 63.67 -53.68 5.93
CA LEU A 307 63.03 -52.39 5.68
C LEU A 307 64.07 -51.27 5.67
N ARG A 308 64.02 -50.42 4.64
CA ARG A 308 64.85 -49.21 4.57
C ARG A 308 64.22 -48.15 3.69
N ASP A 309 64.67 -46.92 3.90
CA ASP A 309 64.45 -45.83 2.95
C ASP A 309 65.26 -46.08 1.68
N ILE A 310 64.62 -45.93 0.52
CA ILE A 310 65.28 -46.09 -0.77
C ILE A 310 65.69 -44.72 -1.29
N GLU A 311 66.99 -44.42 -1.19
CA GLU A 311 67.51 -43.10 -1.59
C GLU A 311 67.63 -42.92 -3.10
N ARG A 312 68.13 -43.94 -3.81
CA ARG A 312 68.37 -43.89 -5.26
C ARG A 312 68.34 -45.28 -5.90
N ILE A 313 67.67 -45.39 -7.04
CA ILE A 313 67.70 -46.59 -7.89
C ILE A 313 68.02 -46.18 -9.32
N SER A 314 68.92 -46.93 -9.96
CA SER A 314 69.25 -46.79 -11.39
C SER A 314 69.24 -48.15 -12.07
N LEU A 315 68.62 -48.24 -13.24
CA LEU A 315 68.64 -49.43 -14.10
C LEU A 315 68.84 -49.00 -15.56
N GLU A 316 69.74 -49.69 -16.26
CA GLU A 316 69.95 -49.49 -17.69
C GLU A 316 69.02 -50.42 -18.48
N VAL A 317 68.17 -49.84 -19.33
CA VAL A 317 67.22 -50.57 -20.17
C VAL A 317 67.27 -50.00 -21.59
N ASN A 318 67.56 -50.85 -22.59
CA ASN A 318 67.65 -50.48 -24.00
C ASN A 318 68.57 -49.26 -24.28
N GLY A 319 69.72 -49.17 -23.58
CA GLY A 319 70.70 -48.09 -23.75
C GLY A 319 70.35 -46.76 -23.08
N LYS A 320 69.27 -46.70 -22.28
CA LYS A 320 68.91 -45.53 -21.46
C LYS A 320 69.01 -45.89 -19.97
N ILE A 321 69.63 -45.01 -19.18
CA ILE A 321 69.70 -45.15 -17.72
C ILE A 321 68.47 -44.49 -17.12
N LEU A 322 67.56 -45.28 -16.57
CA LEU A 322 66.42 -44.79 -15.80
C LEU A 322 66.86 -44.63 -14.34
N THR A 323 66.76 -43.41 -13.80
CA THR A 323 67.08 -43.16 -12.39
C THR A 323 65.91 -42.53 -11.65
N TRP A 324 65.57 -43.11 -10.50
CA TRP A 324 64.71 -42.46 -9.50
C TRP A 324 65.56 -42.08 -8.28
N LYS A 325 65.29 -40.90 -7.72
CA LYS A 325 65.94 -40.41 -6.50
C LYS A 325 64.85 -39.90 -5.55
N GLN A 326 64.98 -40.26 -4.28
CA GLN A 326 64.12 -39.76 -3.22
C GLN A 326 64.31 -38.26 -3.02
N THR A 327 63.22 -37.57 -2.68
CA THR A 327 63.29 -36.20 -2.18
C THR A 327 63.54 -36.22 -0.69
N ILE A 328 64.79 -35.94 -0.28
CA ILE A 328 65.27 -36.04 1.11
C ILE A 328 64.42 -35.17 2.06
N GLU A 329 64.01 -34.00 1.59
CA GLU A 329 63.19 -33.03 2.36
C GLU A 329 61.78 -33.55 2.70
N CYS A 330 61.31 -34.60 2.01
CA CYS A 330 59.98 -35.19 2.20
C CYS A 330 60.04 -36.63 2.74
N ALA A 331 61.22 -37.07 3.16
CA ALA A 331 61.44 -38.37 3.80
C ALA A 331 60.77 -38.43 5.19
N GLY A 332 60.18 -39.58 5.53
CA GLY A 332 59.49 -39.83 6.80
C GLY A 332 57.99 -39.52 6.77
N ILE A 333 57.25 -39.93 7.81
CA ILE A 333 55.77 -39.83 7.89
C ILE A 333 55.30 -38.36 7.87
N ARG A 334 55.87 -37.50 8.72
CA ARG A 334 55.64 -36.05 8.71
C ARG A 334 57.00 -35.35 8.77
N ASN A 335 57.33 -34.56 7.74
CA ASN A 335 58.56 -33.78 7.69
C ASN A 335 58.24 -32.31 7.39
N PRO A 336 58.43 -31.41 8.37
CA PRO A 336 58.07 -30.00 8.21
C PRO A 336 58.87 -29.30 7.10
N ASN A 337 60.06 -29.80 6.77
CA ASN A 337 60.95 -29.21 5.77
C ASN A 337 60.57 -29.55 4.33
N CYS A 338 59.56 -30.39 4.10
CA CYS A 338 59.10 -30.72 2.76
C CYS A 338 58.49 -29.47 2.07
N PRO A 339 58.86 -29.16 0.81
CA PRO A 339 58.35 -27.98 0.08
C PRO A 339 56.84 -28.01 -0.20
N TRP A 340 56.24 -29.20 -0.23
CA TRP A 340 54.82 -29.42 -0.50
C TRP A 340 54.02 -29.54 0.79
N ARG A 341 52.72 -29.23 0.72
CA ARG A 341 51.79 -29.31 1.85
C ARG A 341 51.44 -30.76 2.16
N ASP A 342 50.96 -31.02 3.38
CA ASP A 342 50.51 -32.36 3.77
C ASP A 342 49.31 -32.79 2.90
N ASP A 343 48.40 -31.87 2.54
CA ASP A 343 47.27 -32.12 1.64
C ASP A 343 47.63 -32.32 0.15
N GLU A 344 48.84 -31.91 -0.26
CA GLU A 344 49.37 -32.09 -1.62
C GLU A 344 50.16 -33.40 -1.77
N GLN A 345 50.27 -34.15 -0.68
CA GLN A 345 50.93 -35.44 -0.61
C GLN A 345 49.90 -36.51 -0.31
N ASP A 346 50.07 -37.66 -0.94
CA ASP A 346 49.25 -38.84 -0.69
C ASP A 346 50.14 -39.90 -0.02
N LEU A 347 49.91 -40.15 1.27
CA LEU A 347 50.65 -41.13 2.06
C LEU A 347 49.89 -42.45 2.07
N ILE A 348 50.48 -43.45 1.43
CA ILE A 348 49.90 -44.78 1.34
C ILE A 348 50.61 -45.69 2.32
N VAL A 349 49.82 -46.36 3.15
CA VAL A 349 50.30 -47.30 4.15
C VAL A 349 49.85 -48.71 3.77
N TYR A 350 50.79 -49.65 3.76
CA TYR A 350 50.48 -51.07 3.70
C TYR A 350 51.08 -51.77 4.92
N GLU A 351 50.22 -52.45 5.68
CA GLU A 351 50.58 -53.19 6.89
C GLU A 351 50.24 -54.67 6.72
N GLU A 352 51.23 -55.54 6.96
CA GLU A 352 51.07 -56.99 6.94
C GLU A 352 52.02 -57.60 7.98
N ARG A 353 51.56 -58.57 8.77
CA ARG A 353 52.38 -59.23 9.84
C ARG A 353 53.08 -58.26 10.82
N GLY A 354 52.49 -57.09 11.09
CA GLY A 354 53.07 -56.06 11.97
C GLY A 354 54.23 -55.27 11.35
N ILE A 355 54.50 -55.45 10.05
CA ILE A 355 55.46 -54.65 9.28
C ILE A 355 54.68 -53.61 8.45
N ARG A 356 55.04 -52.34 8.62
CA ARG A 356 54.45 -51.22 7.86
C ARG A 356 55.40 -50.72 6.78
N THR A 357 54.87 -50.58 5.57
CA THR A 357 55.55 -49.94 4.44
C THR A 357 54.81 -48.68 4.02
N TYR A 358 55.57 -47.69 3.57
CA TYR A 358 55.07 -46.36 3.27
C TYR A 358 55.50 -45.93 1.87
N ALA A 359 54.59 -45.32 1.13
CA ALA A 359 54.90 -44.58 -0.09
C ALA A 359 54.24 -43.22 -0.06
N LYS A 360 54.97 -42.17 -0.45
CA LYS A 360 54.43 -40.82 -0.61
C LYS A 360 54.43 -40.41 -2.07
N PHE A 361 53.26 -40.01 -2.56
CA PHE A 361 53.07 -39.46 -3.89
C PHE A 361 52.76 -37.97 -3.85
N LEU A 362 53.22 -37.24 -4.86
CA LEU A 362 52.85 -35.86 -5.11
C LEU A 362 51.48 -35.83 -5.81
N LYS A 363 50.46 -35.32 -5.12
CA LYS A 363 49.07 -35.16 -5.59
C LYS A 363 48.72 -33.71 -5.97
N ARG A 364 49.71 -32.81 -6.06
CA ARG A 364 49.50 -31.37 -6.29
C ARG A 364 48.59 -31.03 -7.48
N GLU A 365 48.77 -31.65 -8.64
CA GLU A 365 47.94 -31.37 -9.83
C GLU A 365 46.46 -31.71 -9.60
N GLU A 366 46.18 -32.84 -8.95
CA GLU A 366 44.82 -33.27 -8.62
C GLU A 366 44.18 -32.29 -7.62
N ARG A 367 44.94 -31.85 -6.60
CA ARG A 367 44.48 -30.82 -5.65
C ARG A 367 44.22 -29.46 -6.30
N GLN A 368 45.07 -29.02 -7.22
CA GLN A 368 44.85 -27.77 -7.95
C GLN A 368 43.59 -27.85 -8.83
N GLN A 369 43.34 -28.99 -9.49
CA GLN A 369 42.12 -29.20 -10.26
C GLN A 369 40.87 -29.24 -9.38
N GLU A 370 40.92 -29.92 -8.23
CA GLU A 370 39.85 -29.92 -7.23
C GLU A 370 39.53 -28.49 -6.77
N ALA A 371 40.55 -27.69 -6.44
CA ALA A 371 40.39 -26.30 -6.00
C ALA A 371 39.80 -25.40 -7.11
N ILE A 372 40.23 -25.54 -8.37
CA ILE A 372 39.65 -24.80 -9.50
C ILE A 372 38.17 -25.15 -9.69
N LEU A 373 37.82 -26.44 -9.65
CA LEU A 373 36.43 -26.88 -9.78
C LEU A 373 35.56 -26.39 -8.61
N ASN A 374 36.09 -26.36 -7.39
CA ASN A 374 35.40 -25.80 -6.23
C ASN A 374 35.19 -24.28 -6.36
N MET A 375 36.17 -23.53 -6.89
CA MET A 375 35.99 -22.10 -7.20
C MET A 375 34.92 -21.86 -8.29
N LEU A 376 34.88 -22.70 -9.32
CA LEU A 376 33.84 -22.60 -10.36
C LEU A 376 32.46 -22.96 -9.81
N LEU A 377 32.37 -23.98 -8.96
CA LEU A 377 31.14 -24.38 -8.30
C LEU A 377 30.62 -23.28 -7.37
N THR A 378 31.48 -22.68 -6.54
CA THR A 378 31.09 -21.56 -5.65
C THR A 378 30.62 -20.35 -6.45
N LEU A 379 31.30 -20.00 -7.55
CA LEU A 379 30.86 -18.93 -8.46
C LEU A 379 29.49 -19.24 -9.08
N PHE A 380 29.28 -20.47 -9.57
CA PHE A 380 27.99 -20.89 -10.12
C PHE A 380 26.86 -20.78 -9.09
N VAL A 381 27.10 -21.24 -7.86
CA VAL A 381 26.11 -21.14 -6.77
C VAL A 381 25.80 -19.67 -6.46
N ILE A 382 26.80 -18.78 -6.44
CA ILE A 382 26.59 -17.33 -6.24
C ILE A 382 25.67 -16.76 -7.33
N VAL A 383 25.94 -17.07 -8.61
CA VAL A 383 25.13 -16.56 -9.74
C VAL A 383 23.68 -17.04 -9.63
N VAL A 384 23.46 -18.34 -9.39
CA VAL A 384 22.11 -18.90 -9.23
C VAL A 384 21.38 -18.25 -8.06
N LEU A 385 22.07 -18.07 -6.93
CA LEU A 385 21.52 -17.41 -5.75
C LEU A 385 21.08 -15.98 -6.03
N CYS A 386 21.94 -15.19 -6.68
CA CYS A 386 21.64 -13.81 -7.05
C CYS A 386 20.44 -13.71 -8.00
N VAL A 387 20.36 -14.59 -9.01
CA VAL A 387 19.23 -14.63 -9.95
C VAL A 387 17.93 -15.00 -9.23
N LEU A 388 17.94 -16.03 -8.37
CA LEU A 388 16.76 -16.43 -7.62
C LEU A 388 16.28 -15.30 -6.71
N ILE A 389 17.17 -14.67 -5.94
CA ILE A 389 16.82 -13.55 -5.06
C ILE A 389 16.21 -12.39 -5.87
N PHE A 390 16.80 -12.04 -7.01
CA PHE A 390 16.30 -10.96 -7.85
C PHE A 390 14.91 -11.26 -8.43
N VAL A 391 14.70 -12.46 -8.97
CA VAL A 391 13.40 -12.87 -9.54
C VAL A 391 12.32 -12.90 -8.46
N PHE A 392 12.58 -13.53 -7.32
CA PHE A 392 11.62 -13.58 -6.22
C PHE A 392 11.29 -12.21 -5.64
N ALA A 393 12.30 -11.33 -5.50
CA ALA A 393 12.07 -9.98 -5.00
C ALA A 393 11.20 -9.17 -5.98
N ARG A 394 11.48 -9.25 -7.29
CA ARG A 394 10.69 -8.59 -8.33
C ARG A 394 9.24 -9.09 -8.34
N ASP A 395 9.04 -10.40 -8.34
CA ASP A 395 7.71 -11.00 -8.40
C ASP A 395 6.89 -10.65 -7.17
N THR A 396 7.49 -10.65 -5.98
CA THR A 396 6.83 -10.24 -4.73
C THR A 396 6.38 -8.77 -4.79
N GLN A 397 7.24 -7.89 -5.28
CA GLN A 397 6.94 -6.46 -5.40
C GLN A 397 5.78 -6.21 -6.37
N ILE A 398 5.78 -6.89 -7.53
CA ILE A 398 4.76 -6.70 -8.57
C ILE A 398 3.43 -7.37 -8.20
N LEU A 399 3.46 -8.59 -7.66
CA LEU A 399 2.25 -9.40 -7.46
C LEU A 399 1.54 -9.12 -6.14
N VAL A 400 2.27 -8.67 -5.10
CA VAL A 400 1.72 -8.54 -3.75
C VAL A 400 1.83 -7.11 -3.21
N VAL A 401 3.03 -6.54 -3.19
CA VAL A 401 3.26 -5.25 -2.50
C VAL A 401 2.56 -4.10 -3.23
N ALA A 402 2.78 -3.96 -4.54
CA ALA A 402 2.21 -2.83 -5.30
C ALA A 402 0.66 -2.81 -5.30
N PRO A 403 -0.07 -3.92 -5.51
CA PRO A 403 -1.52 -3.92 -5.40
C PRO A 403 -2.04 -3.56 -4.01
N ILE A 404 -1.41 -4.07 -2.94
CA ILE A 404 -1.82 -3.74 -1.56
C ILE A 404 -1.62 -2.26 -1.27
N GLU A 405 -0.50 -1.68 -1.72
CA GLU A 405 -0.24 -0.25 -1.55
C GLU A 405 -1.28 0.60 -2.28
N LYS A 406 -1.69 0.21 -3.51
CA LYS A 406 -2.79 0.85 -4.24
C LYS A 406 -4.11 0.77 -3.48
N MET A 407 -4.49 -0.41 -2.98
CA MET A 407 -5.73 -0.58 -2.20
C MET A 407 -5.76 0.29 -0.95
N VAL A 408 -4.65 0.33 -0.19
CA VAL A 408 -4.53 1.17 1.00
C VAL A 408 -4.62 2.65 0.65
N ASN A 409 -4.03 3.07 -0.47
CA ASN A 409 -4.14 4.45 -0.95
C ASN A 409 -5.59 4.81 -1.35
N ILE A 410 -6.33 3.89 -1.99
CA ILE A 410 -7.75 4.10 -2.33
C ILE A 410 -8.58 4.28 -1.05
N VAL A 411 -8.41 3.39 -0.06
CA VAL A 411 -9.12 3.50 1.23
C VAL A 411 -8.79 4.82 1.92
N LYS A 412 -7.53 5.28 1.85
CA LYS A 412 -7.12 6.57 2.42
C LYS A 412 -7.73 7.76 1.68
N GLN A 413 -7.78 7.73 0.36
CA GLN A 413 -8.47 8.76 -0.43
C GLN A 413 -9.94 8.84 -0.04
N LEU A 414 -10.61 7.69 0.08
CA LEU A 414 -12.00 7.62 0.53
C LEU A 414 -12.19 8.09 1.99
N ALA A 415 -11.18 7.90 2.85
CA ALA A 415 -11.20 8.37 4.23
C ALA A 415 -10.96 9.89 4.37
N ASP A 416 -10.14 10.45 3.48
CA ASP A 416 -9.80 11.87 3.48
C ASP A 416 -10.91 12.70 2.86
N ASP A 417 -11.44 12.27 1.71
CA ASP A 417 -12.59 12.86 1.04
C ASP A 417 -13.51 11.76 0.47
N PRO A 418 -14.53 11.33 1.24
CA PRO A 418 -15.51 10.33 0.81
C PRO A 418 -16.38 10.79 -0.36
N LEU A 419 -16.42 12.09 -0.66
CA LEU A 419 -17.20 12.68 -1.76
C LEU A 419 -16.39 12.87 -3.04
N ARG A 420 -15.08 12.61 -3.00
CA ARG A 420 -14.28 12.60 -4.22
C ARG A 420 -14.23 11.18 -4.76
N GLN A 421 -14.70 10.99 -5.99
CA GLN A 421 -14.58 9.70 -6.65
C GLN A 421 -13.09 9.33 -6.75
N PRO A 422 -12.67 8.19 -6.17
CA PRO A 422 -11.28 7.76 -6.25
C PRO A 422 -10.94 7.53 -7.73
N THR A 423 -10.03 8.34 -8.24
CA THR A 423 -9.63 8.30 -9.65
C THR A 423 -8.58 7.23 -9.79
N MET A 424 -8.87 6.18 -10.57
CA MET A 424 -7.80 5.32 -11.08
C MET A 424 -7.00 6.20 -12.04
N GLU A 425 -5.79 6.62 -11.67
CA GLU A 425 -4.86 7.14 -12.66
C GLU A 425 -4.71 6.05 -13.72
N PRO A 426 -5.11 6.28 -14.99
CA PRO A 426 -4.80 5.35 -16.05
C PRO A 426 -3.29 5.41 -16.21
N GLN A 427 -2.59 4.44 -15.64
CA GLN A 427 -1.20 4.21 -16.00
C GLN A 427 -1.22 3.87 -17.49
N THR A 428 -0.65 4.77 -18.28
CA THR A 428 -0.33 4.68 -19.71
C THR A 428 -0.31 3.24 -20.19
N GLU A 429 -1.30 2.86 -21.02
CA GLU A 429 -1.45 1.52 -21.62
C GLU A 429 -0.33 1.17 -22.63
N GLU A 430 0.81 1.85 -22.59
CA GLU A 430 1.98 1.54 -23.41
C GLU A 430 3.01 0.77 -22.58
N SER A 431 2.71 -0.49 -22.26
CA SER A 431 3.67 -1.59 -22.41
C SER A 431 3.10 -2.92 -21.91
N SER A 432 2.92 -3.83 -22.86
CA SER A 432 2.87 -5.29 -22.69
C SER A 432 1.51 -5.95 -22.43
N GLU A 433 0.69 -6.08 -23.48
CA GLU A 433 -0.47 -6.99 -23.55
C GLU A 433 -0.11 -8.50 -23.52
N LYS A 434 1.17 -8.88 -23.35
CA LYS A 434 1.59 -10.28 -23.34
C LYS A 434 2.14 -10.70 -21.97
N GLN A 435 1.20 -11.04 -21.08
CA GLN A 435 1.30 -11.91 -19.89
C GLN A 435 0.50 -11.33 -18.70
N LYS A 436 -0.82 -11.17 -18.85
CA LYS A 436 -1.69 -11.12 -17.67
C LYS A 436 -1.83 -12.55 -17.13
N SER A 437 -0.93 -12.92 -16.21
CA SER A 437 -1.06 -14.13 -15.42
C SER A 437 -2.34 -14.07 -14.59
N ALA A 438 -3.05 -15.18 -14.44
CA ALA A 438 -4.32 -15.29 -13.72
C ALA A 438 -4.29 -14.67 -12.29
N ASN A 439 -3.12 -14.59 -11.63
CA ASN A 439 -2.98 -14.01 -10.30
C ASN A 439 -3.05 -12.47 -10.24
N GLN A 440 -2.88 -11.74 -11.34
CA GLN A 440 -3.12 -10.29 -11.37
C GLN A 440 -4.61 -9.94 -11.45
N LEU A 441 -5.46 -10.90 -11.80
CA LEU A 441 -6.91 -10.66 -11.93
C LEU A 441 -7.59 -10.58 -10.56
N GLU A 442 -7.18 -11.38 -9.59
CA GLU A 442 -7.83 -11.40 -8.26
C GLU A 442 -7.57 -10.11 -7.49
N THR A 443 -6.32 -9.62 -7.45
CA THR A 443 -5.97 -8.37 -6.76
C THR A 443 -6.55 -7.15 -7.49
N SER A 444 -6.54 -7.13 -8.82
CA SER A 444 -7.22 -6.08 -9.60
C SER A 444 -8.75 -6.11 -9.44
N MET A 445 -9.35 -7.30 -9.28
CA MET A 445 -10.78 -7.44 -8.98
C MET A 445 -11.10 -6.87 -7.60
N LEU A 446 -10.29 -7.14 -6.57
CA LEU A 446 -10.45 -6.55 -5.24
C LEU A 446 -10.35 -5.03 -5.28
N GLU A 447 -9.37 -4.47 -6.01
CA GLU A 447 -9.22 -3.02 -6.22
C GLU A 447 -10.49 -2.40 -6.83
N THR A 448 -10.96 -2.97 -7.94
CA THR A 448 -12.19 -2.52 -8.61
C THR A 448 -13.42 -2.67 -7.71
N THR A 449 -13.45 -3.71 -6.88
CA THR A 449 -14.55 -3.96 -5.94
C THR A 449 -14.58 -2.91 -4.84
N ILE A 450 -13.43 -2.56 -4.26
CA ILE A 450 -13.32 -1.49 -3.26
C ILE A 450 -13.76 -0.14 -3.86
N LEU A 451 -13.36 0.16 -5.10
CA LEU A 451 -13.78 1.39 -5.80
C LEU A 451 -15.29 1.43 -6.03
N LYS A 452 -15.88 0.31 -6.47
CA LYS A 452 -17.34 0.21 -6.68
C LYS A 452 -18.11 0.32 -5.38
N ILE A 453 -17.66 -0.34 -4.31
CA ILE A 453 -18.27 -0.25 -2.98
C ILE A 453 -18.15 1.18 -2.46
N GLY A 454 -16.97 1.80 -2.56
CA GLY A 454 -16.75 3.20 -2.18
C GLY A 454 -17.67 4.16 -2.94
N GLY A 455 -17.78 4.00 -4.26
CA GLY A 455 -18.69 4.80 -5.09
C GLY A 455 -20.17 4.59 -4.73
N LEU A 456 -20.59 3.35 -4.46
CA LEU A 456 -21.96 3.07 -4.00
C LEU A 456 -22.24 3.66 -2.61
N LEU A 457 -21.28 3.58 -1.69
CA LEU A 457 -21.39 4.19 -0.37
C LEU A 457 -21.50 5.71 -0.49
N GLN A 458 -20.68 6.33 -1.32
CA GLN A 458 -20.72 7.77 -1.57
C GLN A 458 -22.09 8.23 -2.11
N VAL A 459 -22.64 7.52 -3.11
CA VAL A 459 -23.95 7.86 -3.69
C VAL A 459 -25.08 7.59 -2.68
N GLY A 460 -24.98 6.51 -1.89
CA GLY A 460 -26.02 6.13 -0.93
C GLY A 460 -26.06 6.99 0.33
N PHE A 461 -24.91 7.45 0.82
CA PHE A 461 -24.79 8.21 2.06
C PHE A 461 -24.75 9.74 1.86
N GLY A 462 -24.46 10.20 0.64
CA GLY A 462 -24.41 11.61 0.29
C GLY A 462 -23.43 12.42 1.16
N GLU A 463 -23.64 13.74 1.22
CA GLU A 463 -22.78 14.66 1.99
C GLU A 463 -22.87 14.40 3.50
N ALA A 464 -24.08 14.08 4.01
CA ALA A 464 -24.30 13.87 5.43
C ALA A 464 -23.55 12.64 5.96
N GLY A 465 -23.49 11.56 5.19
CA GLY A 465 -22.80 10.34 5.58
C GLY A 465 -21.32 10.32 5.21
N ALA A 466 -20.83 11.26 4.39
CA ALA A 466 -19.39 11.40 4.13
C ALA A 466 -18.61 11.62 5.43
N SER A 467 -19.04 12.54 6.29
CA SER A 467 -18.37 12.78 7.58
C SER A 467 -18.27 11.49 8.43
N ILE A 468 -19.32 10.67 8.39
CA ILE A 468 -19.43 9.40 9.12
C ILE A 468 -18.48 8.35 8.55
N ILE A 469 -18.46 8.18 7.22
CA ILE A 469 -17.58 7.26 6.49
C ILE A 469 -16.11 7.67 6.72
N GLY A 470 -15.79 8.95 6.50
CA GLY A 470 -14.43 9.46 6.63
C GLY A 470 -13.87 9.27 8.03
N ARG A 471 -14.67 9.52 9.06
CA ARG A 471 -14.24 9.33 10.45
C ARG A 471 -14.01 7.86 10.79
N ASN A 472 -14.89 6.96 10.36
CA ASN A 472 -14.73 5.52 10.58
C ASN A 472 -13.53 4.93 9.81
N MET A 473 -13.32 5.36 8.57
CA MET A 473 -12.17 4.92 7.77
C MET A 473 -10.83 5.46 8.30
N ARG A 474 -10.84 6.57 9.07
CA ARG A 474 -9.63 7.14 9.70
C ARG A 474 -9.26 6.47 11.02
N SER A 475 -10.23 5.93 11.77
CA SER A 475 -9.99 5.38 13.10
C SER A 475 -9.10 4.14 13.12
N GLY A 476 -8.91 3.45 11.98
CA GLY A 476 -7.91 2.39 11.82
C GLY A 476 -8.14 1.10 12.61
N ASP A 477 -9.08 1.09 13.56
CA ASP A 477 -9.37 0.00 14.51
C ASP A 477 -10.02 -1.24 13.86
N GLY A 478 -10.28 -1.20 12.55
CA GLY A 478 -10.95 -2.26 11.79
C GLY A 478 -12.44 -2.43 12.14
N ASP A 479 -12.88 -1.91 13.29
CA ASP A 479 -14.26 -1.95 13.73
C ASP A 479 -15.05 -0.72 13.26
N LEU A 480 -16.27 -0.98 12.81
CA LEU A 480 -17.12 0.01 12.14
C LEU A 480 -18.04 0.68 13.18
N ASN A 481 -17.54 1.75 13.80
CA ASN A 481 -18.26 2.54 14.81
C ASN A 481 -19.09 3.67 14.18
N ILE A 482 -20.23 3.31 13.62
CA ILE A 482 -21.11 4.25 12.88
C ILE A 482 -21.89 5.17 13.84
N MET A 483 -22.19 4.70 15.06
CA MET A 483 -23.04 5.40 16.04
C MET A 483 -22.26 6.46 16.84
N ILE A 484 -21.55 7.34 16.12
CA ILE A 484 -20.87 8.50 16.70
C ILE A 484 -21.86 9.63 17.01
N PRO A 485 -21.60 10.47 18.03
CA PRO A 485 -22.40 11.66 18.30
C PRO A 485 -22.43 12.59 17.08
N GLY A 486 -23.64 13.05 16.73
CA GLY A 486 -23.84 14.01 15.64
C GLY A 486 -23.27 15.39 15.94
N GLU A 487 -22.99 16.15 14.89
CA GLU A 487 -22.43 17.50 14.95
C GLU A 487 -23.51 18.55 14.64
N LYS A 488 -23.50 19.67 15.38
CA LYS A 488 -24.39 20.79 15.07
C LYS A 488 -23.82 21.58 13.89
N VAL A 489 -24.56 21.61 12.79
CA VAL A 489 -24.22 22.36 11.58
C VAL A 489 -25.25 23.46 11.31
N GLN A 490 -24.84 24.52 10.63
CA GLN A 490 -25.73 25.58 10.15
C GLN A 490 -25.84 25.44 8.64
N ALA A 491 -27.07 25.46 8.13
CA ALA A 491 -27.31 25.23 6.72
C ALA A 491 -28.60 25.90 6.24
N ILE A 492 -28.67 26.10 4.93
CA ILE A 492 -29.92 26.39 4.24
C ILE A 492 -30.51 25.05 3.85
N PHE A 493 -31.73 24.79 4.33
CA PHE A 493 -32.51 23.63 3.96
C PHE A 493 -33.46 24.00 2.84
N GLY A 494 -33.50 23.15 1.83
CA GLY A 494 -34.46 23.24 0.74
C GLY A 494 -35.32 21.99 0.71
N PHE A 495 -36.61 22.18 0.52
CA PHE A 495 -37.56 21.08 0.39
C PHE A 495 -38.36 21.26 -0.89
N CYS A 496 -38.48 20.21 -1.71
CA CYS A 496 -39.40 20.21 -2.84
C CYS A 496 -40.35 19.02 -2.76
N ASP A 497 -41.59 19.21 -3.20
CA ASP A 497 -42.62 18.16 -3.18
C ASP A 497 -43.57 18.29 -4.37
N ILE A 498 -43.88 17.14 -4.99
CA ILE A 498 -44.67 17.05 -6.21
C ILE A 498 -46.16 17.22 -5.88
N ARG A 499 -46.84 18.12 -6.60
CA ARG A 499 -48.27 18.37 -6.38
C ARG A 499 -49.14 17.21 -6.84
N SER A 500 -50.12 16.88 -6.00
CA SER A 500 -51.09 15.80 -6.26
C SER A 500 -50.42 14.45 -6.55
N PHE A 501 -49.26 14.18 -5.93
CA PHE A 501 -48.50 12.96 -6.20
C PHE A 501 -49.28 11.68 -5.95
N THR A 502 -50.13 11.62 -4.92
CA THR A 502 -51.00 10.47 -4.65
C THR A 502 -51.90 10.14 -5.84
N GLU A 503 -52.42 11.16 -6.54
CA GLU A 503 -53.24 10.95 -7.72
C GLU A 503 -52.39 10.53 -8.93
N ILE A 504 -51.16 11.06 -9.03
CA ILE A 504 -50.20 10.66 -10.07
C ILE A 504 -49.82 9.18 -9.89
N THR A 505 -49.62 8.72 -8.65
CA THR A 505 -49.21 7.34 -8.36
C THR A 505 -50.31 6.35 -8.69
N GLU A 506 -51.57 6.70 -8.41
CA GLU A 506 -52.75 5.93 -8.82
C GLU A 506 -52.86 5.81 -10.34
N CYS A 507 -52.50 6.85 -11.10
CA CYS A 507 -52.58 6.88 -12.56
C CYS A 507 -51.45 6.11 -13.25
N LEU A 508 -50.20 6.34 -12.82
CA LEU A 508 -49.01 5.80 -13.50
C LEU A 508 -48.65 4.38 -13.02
N GLN A 509 -49.05 3.98 -11.81
CA GLN A 509 -48.79 2.65 -11.25
C GLN A 509 -47.30 2.26 -11.31
N GLU A 510 -46.94 1.24 -12.10
CA GLU A 510 -45.55 0.77 -12.24
C GLU A 510 -44.62 1.83 -12.84
N ASP A 511 -45.14 2.73 -13.67
CA ASP A 511 -44.36 3.78 -14.34
C ASP A 511 -43.97 4.95 -13.41
N VAL A 512 -44.51 4.98 -12.18
CA VAL A 512 -44.21 6.02 -11.17
C VAL A 512 -42.72 6.08 -10.87
N MET A 513 -42.03 4.94 -10.85
CA MET A 513 -40.59 4.91 -10.55
C MET A 513 -39.77 5.61 -11.65
N VAL A 514 -40.14 5.45 -12.92
CA VAL A 514 -39.47 6.16 -14.02
C VAL A 514 -39.77 7.66 -13.93
N PHE A 515 -41.03 8.02 -13.65
CA PHE A 515 -41.44 9.40 -13.48
C PHE A 515 -40.67 10.09 -12.33
N ILE A 516 -40.62 9.48 -11.15
CA ILE A 516 -39.97 10.08 -9.99
C ILE A 516 -38.45 10.13 -10.12
N ASN A 517 -37.83 9.14 -10.75
CA ASN A 517 -36.39 9.16 -11.05
C ASN A 517 -36.06 10.24 -12.08
N THR A 518 -36.95 10.51 -13.03
CA THR A 518 -36.79 11.62 -14.01
C THR A 518 -36.83 12.97 -13.30
N VAL A 519 -37.81 13.17 -12.40
CA VAL A 519 -37.86 14.37 -11.54
C VAL A 519 -36.61 14.46 -10.66
N GLY A 520 -36.25 13.37 -9.98
CA GLY A 520 -35.06 13.21 -9.14
C GLY A 520 -33.79 13.65 -9.85
N ASN A 521 -33.55 13.13 -11.05
CA ASN A 521 -32.38 13.47 -11.86
C ASN A 521 -32.28 14.97 -12.15
N ILE A 522 -33.40 15.65 -12.42
CA ILE A 522 -33.39 17.10 -12.69
C ILE A 522 -33.12 17.88 -11.39
N VAL A 523 -33.85 17.58 -10.31
CA VAL A 523 -33.72 18.30 -9.04
C VAL A 523 -32.33 18.10 -8.42
N HIS A 524 -31.78 16.88 -8.48
CA HIS A 524 -30.46 16.56 -7.94
C HIS A 524 -29.35 17.24 -8.75
N ASN A 525 -29.38 17.17 -10.09
CA ASN A 525 -28.36 17.83 -10.93
C ASN A 525 -28.38 19.35 -10.78
N CYS A 526 -29.56 19.98 -10.79
CA CYS A 526 -29.65 21.43 -10.60
C CYS A 526 -29.12 21.84 -9.23
N CYS A 527 -29.48 21.12 -8.15
CA CYS A 527 -28.96 21.44 -6.83
C CYS A 527 -27.45 21.22 -6.72
N HIS A 528 -26.94 20.09 -7.24
CA HIS A 528 -25.51 19.78 -7.23
C HIS A 528 -24.68 20.82 -7.99
N LEU A 529 -25.15 21.28 -9.16
CA LEU A 529 -24.48 22.31 -9.95
C LEU A 529 -24.28 23.63 -9.18
N TRP A 530 -25.21 23.95 -8.29
CA TRP A 530 -25.22 25.16 -7.47
C TRP A 530 -24.84 24.87 -6.01
N ASN A 531 -23.89 23.95 -5.80
CA ASN A 531 -23.29 23.62 -4.49
C ASN A 531 -24.27 23.12 -3.42
N GLY A 532 -25.43 22.58 -3.81
CA GLY A 532 -26.36 21.93 -2.90
C GLY A 532 -26.16 20.42 -2.88
N ALA A 533 -26.35 19.79 -1.72
CA ALA A 533 -26.38 18.34 -1.60
C ALA A 533 -27.79 17.82 -1.45
N ALA A 534 -28.11 16.78 -2.22
CA ALA A 534 -29.29 15.95 -1.98
C ALA A 534 -29.03 15.06 -0.76
N ASN A 535 -29.95 15.08 0.21
CA ASN A 535 -29.80 14.30 1.42
C ASN A 535 -30.80 13.15 1.48
N GLN A 536 -32.10 13.46 1.50
CA GLN A 536 -33.15 12.46 1.67
C GLN A 536 -34.21 12.60 0.58
N ASN A 537 -34.57 11.46 -0.02
CA ASN A 537 -35.71 11.34 -0.92
C ASN A 537 -36.82 10.60 -0.16
N VAL A 538 -37.97 11.24 0.04
CA VAL A 538 -39.12 10.70 0.79
C VAL A 538 -40.32 10.66 -0.14
N GLY A 539 -40.46 9.60 -0.92
CA GLY A 539 -41.52 9.52 -1.93
C GLY A 539 -41.42 10.69 -2.90
N ASP A 540 -42.46 11.52 -2.95
CA ASP A 540 -42.57 12.77 -3.73
C ASP A 540 -41.71 13.93 -3.27
N ALA A 541 -41.11 13.84 -2.09
CA ALA A 541 -40.37 14.92 -1.49
C ALA A 541 -38.85 14.73 -1.57
N PHE A 542 -38.12 15.81 -1.82
CA PHE A 542 -36.66 15.82 -1.83
C PHE A 542 -36.12 16.91 -0.90
N LEU A 543 -35.22 16.51 0.00
CA LEU A 543 -34.52 17.38 0.94
C LEU A 543 -33.11 17.69 0.43
N PHE A 544 -32.82 18.99 0.35
CA PHE A 544 -31.54 19.55 -0.04
C PHE A 544 -30.92 20.37 1.08
N THR A 545 -29.60 20.44 1.10
CA THR A 545 -28.84 21.15 2.13
C THR A 545 -27.69 21.92 1.49
N TRP A 546 -27.50 23.17 1.92
CA TRP A 546 -26.33 24.00 1.62
C TRP A 546 -25.68 24.41 2.94
N LYS A 547 -24.51 23.86 3.26
CA LYS A 547 -23.82 24.12 4.54
C LYS A 547 -23.23 25.53 4.57
N LEU A 548 -23.35 26.18 5.73
CA LEU A 548 -22.92 27.56 5.98
C LEU A 548 -21.75 27.61 6.99
N GLY A 549 -20.70 26.80 6.79
CA GLY A 549 -19.51 26.78 7.66
C GLY A 549 -19.78 26.46 9.15
N HIS A 550 -18.71 26.25 9.94
CA HIS A 550 -18.83 25.89 11.37
C HIS A 550 -19.00 27.10 12.32
N ALA A 551 -18.75 28.33 11.84
CA ALA A 551 -18.72 29.55 12.68
C ALA A 551 -19.96 30.46 12.51
N PHE A 552 -20.90 30.12 11.63
CA PHE A 552 -22.05 30.98 11.33
C PHE A 552 -23.09 30.97 12.48
N GLU A 553 -23.07 31.99 13.32
CA GLU A 553 -24.20 32.34 14.18
C GLU A 553 -25.02 33.43 13.49
N ALA A 554 -26.29 33.14 13.18
CA ALA A 554 -27.22 34.09 12.56
C ALA A 554 -27.34 35.42 13.34
N ASP A 555 -27.02 35.42 14.64
CA ASP A 555 -27.07 36.59 15.53
C ASP A 555 -25.77 37.43 15.56
N ARG A 556 -24.66 36.95 14.96
CA ARG A 556 -23.33 37.61 15.01
C ARG A 556 -22.79 37.94 13.61
N ILE A 557 -23.60 38.57 12.75
CA ILE A 557 -23.13 39.11 11.47
C ILE A 557 -22.28 40.38 11.74
N LYS A 558 -21.05 40.17 12.20
CA LYS A 558 -19.96 41.13 12.22
C LYS A 558 -18.69 40.37 11.87
N ASP A 559 -18.47 40.19 10.57
CA ASP A 559 -17.17 40.33 9.88
C ASP A 559 -17.32 39.94 8.39
N ASN A 560 -16.59 40.65 7.53
CA ASN A 560 -16.97 40.91 6.13
C ASN A 560 -16.75 39.76 5.12
N HIS A 561 -16.15 38.61 5.48
CA HIS A 561 -15.86 37.54 4.51
C HIS A 561 -16.83 36.35 4.61
N GLU A 562 -17.05 35.79 5.81
CA GLU A 562 -17.97 34.67 6.01
C GLU A 562 -19.44 35.04 5.73
N ALA A 563 -19.81 36.30 5.98
CA ALA A 563 -21.12 36.84 5.63
C ALA A 563 -21.33 36.92 4.10
N VAL A 564 -20.26 37.14 3.34
CA VAL A 564 -20.29 37.17 1.87
C VAL A 564 -20.47 35.75 1.33
N GLU A 565 -19.67 34.79 1.79
CA GLU A 565 -19.81 33.37 1.39
C GLU A 565 -21.19 32.81 1.74
N SER A 566 -21.71 33.11 2.93
CA SER A 566 -23.05 32.70 3.36
C SER A 566 -24.15 33.31 2.48
N GLY A 567 -23.98 34.59 2.10
CA GLY A 567 -24.89 35.27 1.18
C GLY A 567 -24.81 34.71 -0.25
N GLU A 568 -23.61 34.40 -0.74
CA GLU A 568 -23.41 33.69 -2.01
C GLU A 568 -24.12 32.35 -2.01
N MET A 569 -23.98 31.56 -0.93
CA MET A 569 -24.66 30.27 -0.78
C MET A 569 -26.18 30.40 -0.79
N ALA A 570 -26.73 31.44 -0.15
CA ALA A 570 -28.16 31.72 -0.19
C ALA A 570 -28.66 32.07 -1.60
N ASN A 571 -27.89 32.86 -2.35
CA ASN A 571 -28.22 33.14 -3.75
C ASN A 571 -28.14 31.87 -4.61
N LYS A 572 -27.13 31.02 -4.42
CA LYS A 572 -27.00 29.72 -5.10
C LYS A 572 -28.18 28.79 -4.82
N ALA A 573 -28.61 28.67 -3.57
CA ALA A 573 -29.78 27.87 -3.20
C ALA A 573 -31.06 28.36 -3.89
N LEU A 574 -31.26 29.68 -3.96
CA LEU A 574 -32.38 30.28 -4.67
C LEU A 574 -32.30 30.00 -6.18
N VAL A 575 -31.13 30.22 -6.80
CA VAL A 575 -30.91 29.94 -8.23
C VAL A 575 -31.17 28.47 -8.54
N ALA A 576 -30.68 27.54 -7.71
CA ALA A 576 -30.89 26.10 -7.89
C ALA A 576 -32.37 25.76 -8.05
N PHE A 577 -33.23 26.27 -7.16
CA PHE A 577 -34.67 26.02 -7.22
C PHE A 577 -35.35 26.74 -8.39
N VAL A 578 -34.96 27.97 -8.70
CA VAL A 578 -35.51 28.68 -9.87
C VAL A 578 -35.14 27.94 -11.17
N LYS A 579 -33.89 27.50 -11.32
CA LYS A 579 -33.45 26.72 -12.48
C LYS A 579 -34.14 25.37 -12.55
N THR A 580 -34.33 24.71 -11.41
CA THR A 580 -35.11 23.45 -11.34
C THR A 580 -36.52 23.63 -11.88
N ILE A 581 -37.21 24.73 -11.53
CA ILE A 581 -38.56 25.03 -12.04
C ILE A 581 -38.56 25.15 -13.57
N VAL A 582 -37.54 25.79 -14.14
CA VAL A 582 -37.40 25.96 -15.59
C VAL A 582 -37.13 24.61 -16.28
N GLU A 583 -36.17 23.84 -15.77
CA GLU A 583 -35.76 22.57 -16.39
C GLU A 583 -36.89 21.53 -16.37
N ILE A 584 -37.69 21.49 -15.29
CA ILE A 584 -38.87 20.62 -15.21
C ILE A 584 -39.91 20.99 -16.27
N ARG A 585 -40.08 22.29 -16.57
CA ARG A 585 -41.01 22.75 -17.61
C ARG A 585 -40.53 22.42 -19.03
N ARG A 586 -39.22 22.23 -19.24
CA ARG A 586 -38.59 22.01 -20.55
C ARG A 586 -38.35 20.54 -20.87
N ASN A 587 -38.18 19.69 -19.86
CA ASN A 587 -37.81 18.28 -20.05
C ASN A 587 -38.85 17.52 -20.89
N SER A 588 -38.41 16.89 -21.99
CA SER A 588 -39.28 16.18 -22.94
C SER A 588 -40.00 14.98 -22.33
N ASP A 589 -39.35 14.27 -21.41
CA ASP A 589 -39.86 13.02 -20.84
C ASP A 589 -41.01 13.32 -19.88
N LEU A 590 -40.87 14.35 -19.04
CA LEU A 590 -41.95 14.83 -18.17
C LEU A 590 -43.15 15.33 -18.99
N ILE A 591 -42.90 15.99 -20.12
CA ILE A 591 -43.95 16.42 -21.06
C ILE A 591 -44.67 15.22 -21.68
N ALA A 592 -43.96 14.11 -21.93
CA ALA A 592 -44.57 12.87 -22.40
C ALA A 592 -45.50 12.26 -21.35
N PHE A 593 -45.10 12.25 -20.06
CA PHE A 593 -45.96 11.82 -18.96
C PHE A 593 -47.20 12.68 -18.79
N GLU A 594 -47.10 14.01 -18.93
CA GLU A 594 -48.27 14.90 -18.88
C GLU A 594 -49.29 14.63 -19.99
N ARG A 595 -48.82 14.15 -21.15
CA ARG A 595 -49.65 13.81 -22.32
C ARG A 595 -50.16 12.37 -22.29
N ASP A 596 -49.78 11.58 -21.29
CA ASP A 596 -50.26 10.22 -21.13
C ASP A 596 -51.80 10.22 -21.03
N PRO A 597 -52.52 9.37 -21.79
CA PRO A 597 -53.97 9.24 -21.68
C PRO A 597 -54.47 9.00 -20.26
N ARG A 598 -53.71 8.27 -19.42
CA ARG A 598 -54.04 7.98 -18.01
C ARG A 598 -54.07 9.27 -17.19
N MET A 599 -53.04 10.11 -17.35
CA MET A 599 -52.92 11.40 -16.68
C MET A 599 -53.99 12.39 -17.18
N THR A 600 -54.19 12.43 -18.50
CA THR A 600 -55.18 13.31 -19.15
C THR A 600 -56.60 13.00 -18.70
N SER A 601 -56.92 11.72 -18.46
CA SER A 601 -58.24 11.29 -18.00
C SER A 601 -58.54 11.76 -16.57
N ARG A 602 -57.52 11.88 -15.71
CA ARG A 602 -57.68 12.28 -14.30
C ARG A 602 -57.62 13.79 -14.11
N PHE A 603 -56.63 14.44 -14.71
CA PHE A 603 -56.33 15.87 -14.49
C PHE A 603 -56.87 16.79 -15.59
N GLY A 604 -57.35 16.23 -16.70
CA GLY A 604 -57.83 16.97 -17.86
C GLY A 604 -56.73 17.28 -18.88
N VAL A 605 -57.15 17.78 -20.04
CA VAL A 605 -56.24 18.17 -21.14
C VAL A 605 -55.47 19.42 -20.74
N GLY A 606 -54.14 19.36 -20.85
CA GLY A 606 -53.26 20.48 -20.53
C GLY A 606 -52.78 20.54 -19.08
N TYR A 607 -52.88 19.43 -18.33
CA TYR A 607 -52.21 19.29 -17.05
C TYR A 607 -50.72 19.61 -17.16
N ARG A 608 -50.19 20.32 -16.17
CA ARG A 608 -48.77 20.63 -16.04
C ARG A 608 -48.28 20.12 -14.70
N LEU A 609 -47.13 19.47 -14.70
CA LEU A 609 -46.47 19.08 -13.46
C LEU A 609 -46.13 20.33 -12.65
N LYS A 610 -46.60 20.35 -11.40
CA LYS A 610 -46.29 21.41 -10.43
C LYS A 610 -45.53 20.82 -9.27
N ILE A 611 -44.50 21.54 -8.83
CA ILE A 611 -43.72 21.22 -7.64
C ILE A 611 -43.74 22.44 -6.73
N GLY A 612 -43.95 22.22 -5.44
CA GLY A 612 -43.80 23.26 -4.43
C GLY A 612 -42.41 23.22 -3.84
N TYR A 613 -41.81 24.38 -3.61
CA TYR A 613 -40.46 24.54 -3.10
C TYR A 613 -40.46 25.43 -1.85
N GLY A 614 -39.70 25.05 -0.83
CA GLY A 614 -39.51 25.83 0.40
C GLY A 614 -38.03 25.97 0.73
N LEU A 615 -37.58 27.18 1.08
CA LEU A 615 -36.23 27.43 1.59
C LEU A 615 -36.27 28.07 2.97
N HIS A 616 -35.41 27.58 3.86
CA HIS A 616 -35.24 28.11 5.20
C HIS A 616 -33.81 27.90 5.70
N VAL A 617 -33.30 28.85 6.49
CA VAL A 617 -31.99 28.74 7.14
C VAL A 617 -32.14 28.48 8.63
N GLY A 618 -31.33 27.56 9.15
CA GLY A 618 -31.23 27.27 10.58
C GLY A 618 -30.19 26.20 10.89
N TRP A 619 -30.11 25.82 12.17
CA TRP A 619 -29.20 24.77 12.62
C TRP A 619 -29.82 23.38 12.40
N ALA A 620 -28.99 22.35 12.26
CA ALA A 620 -29.39 20.96 12.41
C ALA A 620 -28.27 20.11 13.02
N ILE A 621 -28.64 18.97 13.58
CA ILE A 621 -27.67 17.95 14.02
C ILE A 621 -27.47 16.99 12.84
N GLU A 622 -26.27 16.98 12.30
CA GLU A 622 -25.79 16.05 11.28
C GLU A 622 -25.24 14.78 11.95
N GLY A 623 -25.76 13.61 11.59
CA GLY A 623 -25.23 12.36 12.11
C GLY A 623 -25.95 11.12 11.59
N ALA A 624 -25.45 9.95 11.99
CA ALA A 624 -26.11 8.67 11.75
C ALA A 624 -27.27 8.48 12.74
N ILE A 625 -28.40 8.04 12.21
CA ILE A 625 -29.55 7.57 12.99
C ILE A 625 -29.80 6.13 12.58
N GLY A 626 -30.03 5.27 13.57
CA GLY A 626 -30.44 3.90 13.29
C GLY A 626 -29.95 2.91 14.33
N SER A 627 -29.69 1.70 13.85
CA SER A 627 -29.13 0.57 14.58
C SER A 627 -28.12 -0.15 13.70
N ASP A 628 -27.47 -1.18 14.24
CA ASP A 628 -26.51 -2.01 13.48
C ASP A 628 -27.14 -2.70 12.26
N PHE A 629 -28.48 -2.74 12.16
CA PHE A 629 -29.21 -3.32 11.02
C PHE A 629 -29.53 -2.31 9.91
N LYS A 630 -29.74 -1.03 10.26
CA LYS A 630 -30.10 0.01 9.29
C LYS A 630 -29.70 1.36 9.84
N ILE A 631 -28.95 2.10 9.02
CA ILE A 631 -28.49 3.45 9.35
C ILE A 631 -28.87 4.40 8.22
N ASP A 632 -29.23 5.62 8.58
CA ASP A 632 -29.44 6.75 7.70
C ASP A 632 -28.64 7.94 8.20
N ALA A 633 -27.86 8.56 7.31
CA ALA A 633 -27.29 9.88 7.58
C ALA A 633 -28.41 10.92 7.44
N SER A 634 -28.60 11.78 8.44
CA SER A 634 -29.75 12.67 8.47
C SER A 634 -29.44 13.98 9.19
N TYR A 635 -30.22 15.01 8.85
CA TYR A 635 -30.25 16.29 9.53
C TYR A 635 -31.47 16.37 10.45
N LEU A 636 -31.25 16.39 11.76
CA LEU A 636 -32.32 16.53 12.74
C LEU A 636 -32.43 17.96 13.24
N SER A 637 -33.56 18.59 12.99
CA SER A 637 -33.84 19.94 13.50
C SER A 637 -35.32 20.33 13.40
N PRO A 638 -35.82 21.18 14.31
CA PRO A 638 -37.07 21.93 14.08
C PRO A 638 -37.03 22.76 12.78
N HIS A 639 -35.86 23.23 12.34
CA HIS A 639 -35.69 24.02 11.12
C HIS A 639 -35.92 23.20 9.85
N VAL A 640 -35.52 21.92 9.83
CA VAL A 640 -35.81 21.01 8.70
C VAL A 640 -37.31 20.80 8.56
N THR A 641 -38.01 20.52 9.67
CA THR A 641 -39.48 20.41 9.68
C THR A 641 -40.15 21.71 9.25
N LEU A 642 -39.67 22.86 9.73
CA LEU A 642 -40.22 24.16 9.33
C LEU A 642 -40.07 24.40 7.82
N THR A 643 -38.95 23.98 7.21
CA THR A 643 -38.72 24.06 5.76
C THR A 643 -39.78 23.27 4.99
N GLN A 644 -40.07 22.04 5.41
CA GLN A 644 -41.14 21.23 4.84
C GLN A 644 -42.50 21.94 4.97
N ARG A 645 -42.80 22.56 6.11
CA ARG A 645 -44.07 23.28 6.29
C ARG A 645 -44.16 24.56 5.45
N ILE A 646 -43.05 25.27 5.25
CA ILE A 646 -42.97 26.42 4.33
C ILE A 646 -43.24 25.93 2.90
N GLN A 647 -42.65 24.80 2.50
CA GLN A 647 -42.99 24.15 1.24
C GLN A 647 -44.48 23.82 1.20
N GLU A 648 -45.09 23.24 2.22
CA GLU A 648 -46.52 22.92 2.19
C GLU A 648 -47.40 24.18 2.08
N ALA A 649 -46.98 25.29 2.71
CA ALA A 649 -47.67 26.58 2.66
C ALA A 649 -47.74 27.17 1.24
N THR A 650 -46.88 26.74 0.32
CA THR A 650 -46.97 27.11 -1.11
C THR A 650 -48.34 26.73 -1.72
N LYS A 651 -49.04 25.74 -1.16
CA LYS A 651 -50.40 25.34 -1.58
C LYS A 651 -51.44 26.43 -1.28
N ILE A 652 -51.25 27.15 -0.18
CA ILE A 652 -52.15 28.20 0.30
C ILE A 652 -51.95 29.48 -0.49
N TYR A 653 -50.70 29.85 -0.77
CA TYR A 653 -50.36 31.10 -1.45
C TYR A 653 -50.32 30.98 -2.98
N HIS A 654 -50.56 29.79 -3.52
CA HIS A 654 -50.54 29.49 -4.95
C HIS A 654 -49.25 29.94 -5.67
N THR A 655 -48.12 29.88 -4.96
CA THR A 655 -46.79 30.18 -5.50
C THR A 655 -45.98 28.90 -5.59
N PRO A 656 -45.05 28.76 -6.55
CA PRO A 656 -44.18 27.60 -6.63
C PRO A 656 -43.11 27.61 -5.53
N LEU A 657 -42.54 28.76 -5.17
CA LEU A 657 -41.41 28.88 -4.25
C LEU A 657 -41.70 29.85 -3.11
N LEU A 658 -41.54 29.39 -1.87
CA LEU A 658 -41.57 30.21 -0.66
C LEU A 658 -40.25 30.16 0.11
N LEU A 659 -39.90 31.29 0.70
CA LEU A 659 -38.67 31.53 1.44
C LEU A 659 -39.01 32.07 2.82
N SER A 660 -38.27 31.67 3.85
CA SER A 660 -38.34 32.33 5.15
C SER A 660 -37.68 33.71 5.13
N GLU A 661 -38.11 34.58 6.04
CA GLU A 661 -37.49 35.88 6.29
C GLU A 661 -35.98 35.79 6.57
N SER A 662 -35.55 34.74 7.25
CA SER A 662 -34.14 34.50 7.52
C SER A 662 -33.31 34.27 6.24
N VAL A 663 -33.84 33.54 5.25
CA VAL A 663 -33.18 33.37 3.94
C VAL A 663 -33.20 34.70 3.18
N TYR A 664 -34.35 35.40 3.19
CA TYR A 664 -34.47 36.71 2.55
C TYR A 664 -33.39 37.69 3.03
N PHE A 665 -33.07 37.73 4.32
CA PHE A 665 -32.03 38.64 4.81
C PHE A 665 -30.62 38.33 4.29
N MET A 666 -30.30 37.05 4.06
CA MET A 666 -29.01 36.62 3.50
C MET A 666 -28.85 36.89 2.01
N LEU A 667 -29.94 37.12 1.28
CA LEU A 667 -29.92 37.33 -0.16
C LEU A 667 -29.29 38.68 -0.57
N SER A 668 -28.73 38.71 -1.79
CA SER A 668 -28.18 39.91 -2.41
C SER A 668 -29.26 40.94 -2.73
N VAL A 669 -28.87 42.20 -2.97
CA VAL A 669 -29.82 43.27 -3.34
C VAL A 669 -30.52 42.96 -4.67
N LYS A 670 -29.80 42.34 -5.62
CA LYS A 670 -30.33 41.97 -6.94
C LYS A 670 -31.41 40.90 -6.85
N SER A 671 -31.23 39.86 -6.02
CA SER A 671 -32.27 38.85 -5.80
C SER A 671 -33.45 39.40 -4.99
N LYS A 672 -33.20 40.26 -4.00
CA LYS A 672 -34.28 40.94 -3.24
C LYS A 672 -35.21 41.77 -4.12
N GLY A 673 -34.69 42.41 -5.17
CA GLY A 673 -35.50 43.16 -6.13
C GLY A 673 -36.52 42.33 -6.91
N ARG A 674 -36.40 41.00 -6.86
CA ARG A 674 -37.23 40.02 -7.58
C ARG A 674 -38.14 39.21 -6.65
N ILE A 675 -38.20 39.57 -5.37
CA ILE A 675 -38.89 38.86 -4.30
C ILE A 675 -39.84 39.82 -3.61
N ARG A 676 -41.03 39.34 -3.23
CA ARG A 676 -41.97 40.09 -2.40
C ARG A 676 -42.37 39.34 -1.13
N LYS A 677 -42.74 40.12 -0.12
CA LYS A 677 -43.27 39.60 1.15
C LYS A 677 -44.72 39.15 0.95
N VAL A 678 -45.00 37.89 1.25
CA VAL A 678 -46.30 37.25 1.03
C VAL A 678 -47.19 37.37 2.24
N ASP A 679 -46.66 37.09 3.44
CA ASP A 679 -47.43 37.09 4.67
C ASP A 679 -46.50 37.19 5.90
N VAL A 680 -47.07 37.52 7.06
CA VAL A 680 -46.43 37.41 8.36
C VAL A 680 -47.24 36.44 9.20
N VAL A 681 -46.62 35.31 9.54
CA VAL A 681 -47.35 34.17 10.11
C VAL A 681 -46.76 33.68 11.42
N LYS A 682 -47.60 33.12 12.27
CA LYS A 682 -47.20 32.32 13.43
C LYS A 682 -47.73 30.90 13.28
N ALA A 683 -46.97 29.91 13.76
CA ALA A 683 -47.43 28.53 13.76
C ALA A 683 -48.48 28.27 14.85
N ASP A 684 -48.32 28.90 16.01
CA ASP A 684 -49.24 28.81 17.14
C ASP A 684 -49.31 30.14 17.90
N GLU A 685 -50.40 30.35 18.66
CA GLU A 685 -50.58 31.55 19.50
C GLU A 685 -49.53 31.65 20.60
N ASN A 686 -49.09 30.50 21.12
CA ASN A 686 -48.09 30.40 22.17
C ASN A 686 -46.65 30.62 21.69
N GLN A 687 -46.42 30.69 20.38
CA GLN A 687 -45.08 30.90 19.84
C GLN A 687 -44.69 32.39 19.91
N ALA A 688 -43.53 32.69 20.50
CA ALA A 688 -43.08 34.06 20.71
C ALA A 688 -42.81 34.81 19.39
N GLN A 689 -42.11 34.16 18.46
CA GLN A 689 -41.63 34.78 17.22
C GLN A 689 -42.59 34.55 16.04
N HIS A 690 -42.84 35.59 15.26
CA HIS A 690 -43.53 35.51 13.98
C HIS A 690 -42.51 35.32 12.85
N LEU A 691 -42.96 34.74 11.74
CA LEU A 691 -42.16 34.42 10.57
C LEU A 691 -42.68 35.19 9.36
N GLY A 692 -41.84 36.02 8.74
CA GLY A 692 -42.13 36.54 7.41
C GLY A 692 -41.97 35.46 6.35
N LEU A 693 -42.95 35.33 5.45
CA LEU A 693 -42.86 34.51 4.25
C LEU A 693 -42.64 35.41 3.04
N TYR A 694 -41.74 35.00 2.16
CA TYR A 694 -41.42 35.69 0.92
C TYR A 694 -41.56 34.73 -0.26
N CYS A 695 -41.88 35.23 -1.44
CA CYS A 695 -41.92 34.43 -2.66
C CYS A 695 -41.02 35.04 -3.72
N PHE A 696 -40.35 34.17 -4.48
CA PHE A 696 -39.75 34.55 -5.74
C PHE A 696 -40.85 34.56 -6.80
N ASP A 697 -41.04 35.70 -7.45
CA ASP A 697 -42.14 35.87 -8.40
C ASP A 697 -41.88 35.10 -9.68
N ILE A 698 -42.77 34.16 -9.98
CA ILE A 698 -42.70 33.25 -11.13
C ILE A 698 -44.04 33.27 -11.85
N ASN A 699 -44.01 33.66 -13.12
CA ASN A 699 -45.18 33.61 -13.97
C ASN A 699 -45.35 32.20 -14.55
N ASP A 700 -46.46 31.54 -14.20
CA ASP A 700 -46.78 30.17 -14.65
C ASP A 700 -47.37 30.14 -16.08
N GLN A 701 -47.74 31.31 -16.63
CA GLN A 701 -48.37 31.44 -17.94
C GLN A 701 -47.38 31.45 -19.11
N ILE A 702 -46.09 31.60 -18.83
CA ILE A 702 -45.06 31.69 -19.86
C ILE A 702 -44.97 30.35 -20.63
N PRO A 703 -44.84 30.39 -21.98
CA PRO A 703 -44.64 29.20 -22.79
C PRO A 703 -43.39 28.41 -22.43
N ARG A 704 -43.39 27.10 -22.73
CA ARG A 704 -42.21 26.24 -22.54
C ARG A 704 -41.09 26.70 -23.47
N GLY A 705 -39.89 26.87 -22.93
CA GLY A 705 -38.68 27.01 -23.75
C GLY A 705 -38.36 25.71 -24.50
N PRO A 706 -37.62 25.76 -25.61
CA PRO A 706 -37.18 24.57 -26.31
C PRO A 706 -36.27 23.71 -25.43
N ALA A 707 -36.42 22.39 -25.52
CA ALA A 707 -35.47 21.44 -24.93
C ALA A 707 -34.22 21.40 -25.82
N ASP A 708 -33.06 21.75 -25.27
CA ASP A 708 -31.77 21.61 -25.95
C ASP A 708 -30.99 20.43 -25.33
N PRO A 709 -30.80 19.31 -26.06
CA PRO A 709 -30.07 18.15 -25.56
C PRO A 709 -28.59 18.40 -25.26
N GLN A 710 -27.99 19.46 -25.82
CA GLN A 710 -26.57 19.77 -25.62
C GLN A 710 -26.32 20.66 -24.39
N ARG A 711 -27.38 21.21 -23.79
CA ARG A 711 -27.28 22.04 -22.59
C ARG A 711 -27.06 21.19 -21.33
N VAL A 712 -26.15 21.66 -20.48
CA VAL A 712 -26.00 21.14 -19.10
C VAL A 712 -27.19 21.56 -18.24
N LEU A 713 -27.83 20.60 -17.56
CA LEU A 713 -29.01 20.83 -16.72
C LEU A 713 -28.74 21.90 -15.63
N GLY A 714 -29.58 22.92 -15.58
CA GLY A 714 -29.52 23.97 -14.55
C GLY A 714 -28.44 25.04 -14.78
N ASP A 715 -27.72 25.00 -15.90
CA ASP A 715 -26.67 25.96 -16.23
C ASP A 715 -27.20 27.33 -16.71
N VAL A 716 -26.33 28.34 -16.69
CA VAL A 716 -26.63 29.71 -17.08
C VAL A 716 -27.02 29.80 -18.56
N VAL A 717 -28.11 30.51 -18.83
CA VAL A 717 -28.55 30.86 -20.19
C VAL A 717 -28.24 32.31 -20.45
N LYS A 718 -27.19 32.55 -21.22
CA LYS A 718 -26.82 33.91 -21.62
C LYS A 718 -27.68 34.36 -22.81
N PRO A 719 -28.20 35.60 -22.79
CA PRO A 719 -28.68 36.26 -23.99
C PRO A 719 -27.52 36.43 -24.99
N ASP A 720 -27.81 36.40 -26.29
CA ASP A 720 -26.82 36.53 -27.36
C ASP A 720 -25.98 37.83 -27.26
N ASP A 721 -26.50 38.85 -26.57
CA ASP A 721 -25.88 40.16 -26.40
C ASP A 721 -24.87 40.26 -25.24
N VAL A 722 -24.77 39.24 -24.36
CA VAL A 722 -23.92 39.28 -23.14
C VAL A 722 -22.87 38.16 -23.17
N LEU A 723 -21.91 38.27 -24.09
CA LEU A 723 -20.91 37.23 -24.37
C LEU A 723 -19.67 37.23 -23.46
N GLU A 724 -19.41 38.31 -22.69
CA GLU A 724 -18.07 38.53 -22.11
C GLU A 724 -17.80 37.90 -20.73
N ILE A 725 -18.82 37.50 -19.95
CA ILE A 725 -18.61 37.00 -18.57
C ILE A 725 -18.46 35.46 -18.57
N PRO A 726 -17.34 34.86 -18.11
CA PRO A 726 -17.22 33.41 -17.99
C PRO A 726 -18.33 32.79 -17.11
N THR A 727 -18.93 31.68 -17.54
CA THR A 727 -20.01 31.00 -16.78
C THR A 727 -19.56 30.55 -15.39
N GLU A 728 -18.30 30.13 -15.24
CA GLU A 728 -17.71 29.76 -13.95
C GLU A 728 -17.74 30.90 -12.93
N HIS A 729 -17.53 32.14 -13.38
CA HIS A 729 -17.59 33.31 -12.50
C HIS A 729 -19.01 33.54 -11.98
N LEU A 730 -20.03 33.32 -12.81
CA LEU A 730 -21.45 33.40 -12.43
C LEU A 730 -21.87 32.26 -11.49
N ARG A 731 -21.18 31.11 -11.52
CA ARG A 731 -21.39 30.00 -10.57
C ARG A 731 -20.66 30.21 -9.24
N GLY A 732 -19.68 31.11 -9.18
CA GLY A 732 -18.92 31.45 -7.97
C GLY A 732 -19.36 32.80 -7.37
N PRO A 733 -18.44 33.77 -7.21
CA PRO A 733 -18.70 35.04 -6.53
C PRO A 733 -19.67 35.95 -7.32
N GLY A 734 -19.85 35.70 -8.63
CA GLY A 734 -20.75 36.46 -9.49
C GLY A 734 -22.21 35.99 -9.46
N VAL A 735 -22.61 35.08 -8.57
CA VAL A 735 -23.97 34.49 -8.56
C VAL A 735 -25.09 35.52 -8.45
N GLU A 736 -24.87 36.66 -7.80
CA GLU A 736 -25.86 37.73 -7.70
C GLU A 736 -26.26 38.33 -9.06
N TYR A 737 -25.40 38.24 -10.08
CA TYR A 737 -25.70 38.72 -11.44
C TYR A 737 -26.62 37.77 -12.20
N MET A 738 -26.82 36.53 -11.72
CA MET A 738 -27.75 35.56 -12.33
C MET A 738 -29.17 36.14 -12.44
N PHE A 739 -29.62 36.88 -11.44
CA PHE A 739 -30.97 37.47 -11.40
C PHE A 739 -31.21 38.62 -12.40
N VAL A 740 -30.16 39.01 -13.13
CA VAL A 740 -30.20 40.07 -14.14
C VAL A 740 -29.79 39.54 -15.52
N VAL A 741 -28.78 38.67 -15.58
CA VAL A 741 -28.17 38.20 -16.82
C VAL A 741 -28.85 36.94 -17.36
N ASP A 742 -29.32 36.03 -16.50
CA ASP A 742 -29.88 34.76 -16.96
C ASP A 742 -31.22 34.98 -17.66
N ALA A 743 -31.30 34.50 -18.91
CA ALA A 743 -32.49 34.65 -19.72
C ALA A 743 -33.67 33.90 -19.09
N ASP A 744 -33.46 32.72 -18.48
CA ASP A 744 -34.56 31.94 -17.92
C ASP A 744 -35.21 32.66 -16.74
N ILE A 745 -34.38 33.20 -15.83
CA ILE A 745 -34.87 33.99 -14.71
C ILE A 745 -35.62 35.23 -15.22
N SER A 746 -35.06 35.94 -16.19
CA SER A 746 -35.68 37.14 -16.75
C SER A 746 -37.04 36.83 -17.40
N THR A 747 -37.11 35.75 -18.19
CA THR A 747 -38.35 35.30 -18.81
C THR A 747 -39.38 34.95 -17.75
N LEU A 748 -39.03 34.17 -16.70
CA LEU A 748 -39.96 33.80 -15.62
C LEU A 748 -40.61 34.99 -14.91
N GLN A 749 -40.02 36.18 -15.00
CA GLN A 749 -40.50 37.40 -14.36
C GLN A 749 -41.23 38.35 -15.32
N GLU A 750 -41.43 37.95 -16.57
CA GLU A 750 -42.29 38.68 -17.49
C GLU A 750 -43.72 38.76 -16.94
N GLY A 751 -44.31 39.96 -17.00
CA GLY A 751 -45.65 40.24 -16.47
C GLY A 751 -45.68 40.86 -15.07
N PHE A 752 -44.57 40.86 -14.32
CA PHE A 752 -44.45 41.58 -13.06
C PHE A 752 -43.94 43.01 -13.30
N SER A 753 -44.84 44.00 -13.28
CA SER A 753 -44.50 45.42 -13.46
C SER A 753 -44.14 46.09 -12.13
N ASP A 754 -43.35 47.18 -12.19
CA ASP A 754 -43.05 48.00 -11.00
C ASP A 754 -44.33 48.60 -10.35
N GLN A 755 -45.36 48.81 -11.16
CA GLN A 755 -46.68 49.23 -10.68
C GLN A 755 -47.33 48.16 -9.81
N LEU A 756 -47.27 46.89 -10.20
CA LEU A 756 -47.78 45.77 -9.40
C LEU A 756 -47.07 45.71 -8.05
N TYR A 757 -45.73 45.82 -8.03
CA TYR A 757 -44.96 45.80 -6.79
C TYR A 757 -45.33 46.95 -5.85
N THR A 758 -45.57 48.14 -6.40
CA THR A 758 -45.92 49.33 -5.62
C THR A 758 -47.32 49.20 -5.02
N GLU A 759 -48.32 48.84 -5.82
CA GLU A 759 -49.70 48.62 -5.35
C GLU A 759 -49.78 47.46 -4.34
N TYR A 760 -49.10 46.35 -4.63
CA TYR A 760 -49.09 45.19 -3.74
C TYR A 760 -48.45 45.54 -2.39
N ARG A 761 -47.32 46.26 -2.38
CA ARG A 761 -46.66 46.68 -1.15
C ARG A 761 -47.53 47.62 -0.33
N ALA A 762 -48.22 48.56 -0.97
CA ALA A 762 -49.17 49.45 -0.29
C ALA A 762 -50.35 48.68 0.32
N ALA A 763 -50.96 47.77 -0.45
CA ALA A 763 -52.04 46.90 0.01
C ALA A 763 -51.61 46.00 1.18
N PHE A 764 -50.41 45.44 1.10
CA PHE A 764 -49.84 44.59 2.14
C PHE A 764 -49.54 45.34 3.44
N CYS A 765 -49.06 46.59 3.36
CA CYS A 765 -48.91 47.45 4.54
C CYS A 765 -50.26 47.66 5.25
N LYS A 766 -51.32 47.99 4.50
CA LYS A 766 -52.68 48.13 5.03
C LYS A 766 -53.22 46.84 5.66
N TYR A 767 -52.91 45.70 5.06
CA TYR A 767 -53.24 44.39 5.63
C TYR A 767 -52.59 44.17 7.00
N ILE A 768 -51.29 44.47 7.13
CA ILE A 768 -50.57 44.37 8.42
C ILE A 768 -51.13 45.36 9.44
N GLU A 769 -51.45 46.59 9.04
CA GLU A 769 -52.02 47.62 9.92
C GLU A 769 -53.44 47.28 10.40
N GLY A 770 -54.15 46.36 9.74
CA GLY A 770 -55.50 45.93 10.09
C GLY A 770 -56.61 46.64 9.31
N GLU A 771 -56.25 47.48 8.33
CA GLU A 771 -57.18 48.20 7.44
C GLU A 771 -57.59 47.30 6.26
N TRP A 772 -58.29 46.20 6.57
CA TRP A 772 -58.59 45.14 5.60
C TRP A 772 -59.53 45.57 4.45
N GLY A 773 -60.35 46.60 4.66
CA GLY A 773 -61.17 47.20 3.60
C GLY A 773 -60.32 47.77 2.48
N GLU A 774 -59.42 48.71 2.81
CA GLU A 774 -58.49 49.32 1.86
C GLU A 774 -57.51 48.31 1.27
N ALA A 775 -57.01 47.38 2.10
CA ALA A 775 -56.13 46.30 1.64
C ALA A 775 -56.82 45.45 0.57
N SER A 776 -58.11 45.14 0.73
CA SER A 776 -58.86 44.34 -0.23
C SER A 776 -59.02 45.03 -1.59
N GLU A 777 -59.20 46.35 -1.60
CA GLU A 777 -59.25 47.13 -2.84
C GLU A 777 -57.88 47.16 -3.53
N GLY A 778 -56.81 47.33 -2.76
CA GLY A 778 -55.44 47.27 -3.28
C GLY A 778 -55.10 45.91 -3.91
N PHE A 779 -55.45 44.80 -3.26
CA PHE A 779 -55.23 43.46 -3.84
C PHE A 779 -56.13 43.18 -5.06
N LYS A 780 -57.35 43.72 -5.11
CA LYS A 780 -58.19 43.64 -6.33
C LYS A 780 -57.54 44.40 -7.50
N ARG A 781 -56.98 45.59 -7.26
CA ARG A 781 -56.18 46.31 -8.28
C ARG A 781 -54.96 45.49 -8.72
N CYS A 782 -54.29 44.80 -7.81
CA CYS A 782 -53.20 43.88 -8.18
C CYS A 782 -53.67 42.75 -9.10
N LEU A 783 -54.88 42.20 -8.86
CA LEU A 783 -55.48 41.18 -9.73
C LEU A 783 -55.96 41.74 -11.08
N GLU A 784 -56.28 43.03 -11.19
CA GLU A 784 -56.55 43.67 -12.48
C GLU A 784 -55.27 43.76 -13.34
N ILE A 785 -54.11 43.99 -12.70
CA ILE A 785 -52.80 44.02 -13.37
C ILE A 785 -52.34 42.59 -13.71
N LEU A 786 -52.41 41.66 -12.75
CA LEU A 786 -52.02 40.27 -12.90
C LEU A 786 -53.13 39.33 -12.39
N PRO A 787 -54.04 38.88 -13.26
CA PRO A 787 -55.23 38.10 -12.86
C PRO A 787 -54.90 36.70 -12.28
N GLY A 788 -53.69 36.22 -12.48
CA GLY A 788 -53.19 34.96 -11.93
C GLY A 788 -52.38 35.11 -10.65
N ASP A 789 -52.43 36.26 -9.96
CA ASP A 789 -51.58 36.51 -8.81
C ASP A 789 -51.98 35.69 -7.57
N GLY A 790 -51.18 34.67 -7.27
CA GLY A 790 -51.42 33.74 -6.16
C GLY A 790 -51.50 34.43 -4.79
N PRO A 791 -50.47 35.21 -4.38
CA PRO A 791 -50.45 35.88 -3.08
C PRO A 791 -51.64 36.82 -2.84
N SER A 792 -51.97 37.67 -3.82
CA SER A 792 -53.14 38.57 -3.70
C SER A 792 -54.44 37.79 -3.53
N THR A 793 -54.61 36.70 -4.28
CA THR A 793 -55.78 35.82 -4.18
C THR A 793 -55.88 35.17 -2.80
N ALA A 794 -54.77 34.62 -2.30
CA ALA A 794 -54.72 33.95 -1.00
C ALA A 794 -55.01 34.88 0.18
N LEU A 795 -54.53 36.12 0.14
CA LEU A 795 -54.81 37.13 1.16
C LEU A 795 -56.27 37.61 1.09
N LEU A 796 -56.82 37.81 -0.12
CA LEU A 796 -58.23 38.12 -0.30
C LEU A 796 -59.15 37.01 0.23
N ASP A 797 -58.83 35.75 -0.06
CA ASP A 797 -59.58 34.59 0.44
C ASP A 797 -59.52 34.47 1.97
N PHE A 798 -58.40 34.85 2.58
CA PHE A 798 -58.28 34.92 4.03
C PHE A 798 -59.15 36.04 4.61
N MET A 799 -59.04 37.26 4.09
CA MET A 799 -59.83 38.41 4.57
C MET A 799 -61.33 38.22 4.35
N LYS A 800 -61.72 37.50 3.29
CA LYS A 800 -63.12 37.17 3.00
C LYS A 800 -63.78 36.36 4.12
N ARG A 801 -63.02 35.59 4.92
CA ARG A 801 -63.55 34.78 6.03
C ARG A 801 -64.14 35.63 7.16
N THR A 802 -63.68 36.87 7.31
CA THR A 802 -64.16 37.82 8.33
C THR A 802 -64.83 39.04 7.70
N ASP A 803 -65.37 38.89 6.49
CA ASP A 803 -66.03 39.97 5.74
C ASP A 803 -65.17 41.24 5.60
N PHE A 804 -63.86 41.03 5.34
CA PHE A 804 -62.87 42.10 5.16
C PHE A 804 -62.72 43.04 6.36
N LYS A 805 -63.01 42.56 7.58
CA LYS A 805 -62.73 43.26 8.83
C LYS A 805 -61.69 42.50 9.64
N ALA A 806 -60.65 43.21 10.10
CA ALA A 806 -59.63 42.62 10.96
C ALA A 806 -60.22 42.25 12.33
N PRO A 807 -59.83 41.11 12.93
CA PRO A 807 -60.17 40.77 14.30
C PRO A 807 -59.70 41.83 15.31
N GLU A 808 -60.41 42.01 16.43
CA GLU A 808 -60.05 42.99 17.47
C GLU A 808 -58.65 42.77 18.08
N ASN A 809 -58.11 41.55 17.98
CA ASN A 809 -56.78 41.16 18.45
C ASN A 809 -55.73 41.10 17.34
N TRP A 810 -55.96 41.72 16.18
CA TRP A 810 -55.01 41.72 15.07
C TRP A 810 -53.70 42.44 15.45
N ARG A 811 -52.58 41.72 15.34
CA ARG A 811 -51.23 42.22 15.67
C ARG A 811 -50.31 42.25 14.45
N GLY A 812 -50.89 42.30 13.24
CA GLY A 812 -50.14 42.29 11.99
C GLY A 812 -49.60 40.93 11.58
N TYR A 813 -50.12 39.83 12.15
CA TYR A 813 -49.76 38.48 11.76
C TYR A 813 -50.96 37.53 11.80
N ARG A 814 -50.93 36.54 10.91
CA ARG A 814 -51.92 35.46 10.83
C ARG A 814 -51.41 34.20 11.51
N ILE A 815 -52.32 33.45 12.14
CA ILE A 815 -52.01 32.08 12.58
C ILE A 815 -52.16 31.16 11.37
N LEU A 816 -51.10 30.42 11.04
CA LEU A 816 -51.08 29.46 9.95
C LEU A 816 -50.90 28.04 10.52
N PRO A 817 -52.00 27.30 10.78
CA PRO A 817 -51.94 26.01 11.45
C PRO A 817 -51.06 24.97 10.75
N ILE A 818 -50.86 25.10 9.43
CA ILE A 818 -49.98 24.20 8.66
C ILE A 818 -48.51 24.27 9.12
N LEU A 819 -48.11 25.38 9.75
CA LEU A 819 -46.77 25.53 10.32
C LEU A 819 -46.65 24.91 11.72
N LYS A 820 -47.77 24.52 12.35
CA LYS A 820 -47.78 23.97 13.70
C LYS A 820 -47.13 22.59 13.70
N LYS A 821 -46.19 22.40 14.62
CA LYS A 821 -45.63 21.08 14.93
C LYS A 821 -46.70 20.29 15.67
N TYR A 822 -47.11 19.14 15.11
CA TYR A 822 -47.93 18.17 15.83
C TYR A 822 -47.11 17.45 16.89
#